data_AF-A0ABD1K2P3-F1
#
_entry.id   AF-A0ABD1K2P3-F1
#
_cell.length_a   1.000
_cell.length_b   1.000
_cell.length_c   1.000
_cell.angle_alpha   90.00
_cell.angle_beta   90.00
_cell.angle_gamma   90.00
#
_symmetry.space_group_name_H-M   'P 1'
#
loop_
_entity.id
_entity.type
_entity.pdbx_description
1 polymer ?
#
loop_
_entity_poly.entity_id
_entity_poly.type
_entity_poly.pdbx_seq_one_letter_code
_entity_poly.pdbx_strand_id
1 'polypeptide(L)'
;MHCFTITLLVLSATLSLSSGGKVLVFPLDGSHWVNMKVIIEELHSKGHNISVVRASDSWYIKEESPHYSAITIPTAGGFDEEFFSSFVKRLLIIRKEQRFWSQLMFELEIIDKFSEMHRRMCEMMAMMFEDEALMKSLTDAKFDVVLTDPGIGGGIFLARRLHLPLVLNARWTVHGEAHYAIAPSPLSYVPYPRTEVTDKMTFFQRVQNVLMWTVGFYQWQMIVAPHYTAFTKRYFSPDVDYFSLFQDADIWLMRNDFTFEFPRPTMPNVVYMSGFQCKPAKPLPVDLEEFVQSSGEHGIIIMSLGTLFGELPSDITEEIAAAFAELPQKVIWRHQGTKPSTLGNNTLLVDWMPQHDLLGHPKTKVFVAHGGTNGVQEAIYYGVPIVGLPLVLDQPDNLFKMVARGTAKVVDIATMDRAVFVEALREVLHEPSYRENMQRLSRIHHDQPMKPLERAIFWIEFVMRNGGAPHLRTQSFRMSWIAYHSRWLLQVSPSQGYTPGNSSQITRYLLATDRENGVLSRKAGGDYIRSPDASLGVSSERHRSTLARRCSKGESKGGGLCGPLAAGFVRSPLSETKLTGDTFELYCEVVGSPTPEIQWWYSEVNRADSFVQLWDGARKRRVAINTAYGTNGVSVLAVTWVTLDDSGTYECRASNDPRRNDLRQSPSTTWIRAQATVTVLQKPTIESSEHVILIKDGAHSHSAPITMQCNLTSTHTGLQVVYWTKNGEELQGTRQDTKNAELKLLKPKTDDAGEYMCVFTFTTMPPANATIEIKAAPDITGHKRSENKNEGQRAVLYCKAVGYPYPIWTWKKLDNDIPMEIDNSSGRFFISNKENYTELAIINLDIGMDPGEYQCNATNALGTTTMTLVLRVRSYLAPLWPLLGVLAEIIVLVLIIVIYEKRKKPEDVQDDDEPVGPLKNSTNNHKDKNLRQRNTN
;
A
#
# COMPACT_ATOMS: atom_id res chain seq x y z
N MET A 1 -21.95 -62.25 13.37
CA MET A 1 -22.29 -60.84 13.67
C MET A 1 -21.21 -60.04 14.39
N HIS A 2 -20.19 -60.66 15.02
CA HIS A 2 -19.12 -59.91 15.68
C HIS A 2 -18.02 -59.34 14.76
N CYS A 3 -17.82 -59.92 13.56
CA CYS A 3 -16.89 -59.35 12.59
C CYS A 3 -17.36 -57.98 12.06
N PHE A 4 -18.66 -57.84 11.78
CA PHE A 4 -19.22 -56.65 11.11
C PHE A 4 -19.20 -55.39 12.01
N THR A 5 -19.34 -55.57 13.33
CA THR A 5 -19.28 -54.48 14.31
C THR A 5 -17.86 -53.97 14.55
N ILE A 6 -16.85 -54.84 14.42
CA ILE A 6 -15.44 -54.44 14.56
C ILE A 6 -14.97 -53.68 13.30
N THR A 7 -15.43 -54.09 12.10
CA THR A 7 -15.10 -53.37 10.86
C THR A 7 -15.72 -51.96 10.85
N LEU A 8 -16.96 -51.81 11.34
CA LEU A 8 -17.63 -50.50 11.38
C LEU A 8 -17.03 -49.53 12.43
N LEU A 9 -16.47 -50.05 13.52
CA LEU A 9 -15.75 -49.26 14.54
C LEU A 9 -14.37 -48.81 14.04
N VAL A 10 -13.70 -49.62 13.23
CA VAL A 10 -12.43 -49.24 12.56
C VAL A 10 -12.68 -48.26 11.40
N LEU A 11 -13.80 -48.38 10.69
CA LEU A 11 -14.21 -47.44 9.63
C LEU A 11 -14.77 -46.11 10.16
N SER A 12 -15.36 -46.06 11.36
CA SER A 12 -15.82 -44.81 11.97
C SER A 12 -14.74 -44.09 12.78
N ALA A 13 -13.68 -44.78 13.20
CA ALA A 13 -12.48 -44.16 13.78
C ALA A 13 -11.53 -43.57 12.72
N THR A 14 -11.72 -43.87 11.43
CA THR A 14 -10.86 -43.40 10.34
C THR A 14 -11.41 -42.16 9.60
N LEU A 15 -12.63 -41.70 9.92
CA LEU A 15 -13.30 -40.61 9.19
C LEU A 15 -13.24 -39.22 9.84
N SER A 16 -12.31 -39.01 10.78
CA SER A 16 -11.85 -37.66 11.15
C SER A 16 -10.42 -37.69 11.71
N LEU A 17 -9.50 -38.42 11.06
CA LEU A 17 -8.11 -37.98 11.07
C LEU A 17 -8.02 -36.86 10.03
N SER A 18 -7.83 -35.61 10.46
CA SER A 18 -7.26 -34.62 9.55
C SER A 18 -5.92 -35.20 9.09
N SER A 19 -5.83 -35.63 7.83
CA SER A 19 -4.56 -36.08 7.27
C SER A 19 -3.65 -34.86 7.20
N GLY A 20 -2.86 -34.64 8.24
CA GLY A 20 -1.86 -33.59 8.27
C GLY A 20 -0.81 -33.87 7.21
N GLY A 21 -0.61 -32.92 6.30
CA GLY A 21 0.48 -32.96 5.33
C GLY A 21 1.85 -32.89 5.99
N LYS A 22 2.88 -33.41 5.30
CA LYS A 22 4.29 -33.41 5.69
C LYS A 22 5.00 -32.25 5.01
N VAL A 23 5.51 -31.30 5.78
CA VAL A 23 6.16 -30.09 5.29
C VAL A 23 7.66 -30.18 5.54
N LEU A 24 8.46 -30.11 4.47
CA LEU A 24 9.90 -29.97 4.58
C LEU A 24 10.26 -28.49 4.57
N VAL A 25 10.86 -28.02 5.65
CA VAL A 25 11.20 -26.62 5.85
C VAL A 25 12.69 -26.41 5.64
N PHE A 26 13.04 -25.49 4.76
CA PHE A 26 14.42 -25.02 4.58
C PHE A 26 14.50 -23.53 4.94
N PRO A 27 14.84 -23.21 6.21
CA PRO A 27 14.80 -21.86 6.71
C PRO A 27 16.11 -21.10 6.46
N LEU A 28 16.04 -19.79 6.66
CA LEU A 28 17.21 -18.97 6.98
C LEU A 28 17.18 -18.62 8.47
N ASP A 29 18.33 -18.75 9.16
CA ASP A 29 18.46 -18.44 10.58
C ASP A 29 18.33 -16.93 10.86
N GLY A 30 18.47 -16.50 12.10
CA GLY A 30 18.34 -15.09 12.48
C GLY A 30 16.87 -14.63 12.53
N SER A 31 16.65 -13.37 12.14
CA SER A 31 15.32 -12.75 12.15
C SER A 31 14.35 -13.35 11.14
N HIS A 32 14.85 -14.04 10.11
CA HIS A 32 14.06 -14.78 9.13
C HIS A 32 13.34 -15.96 9.77
N TRP A 33 14.06 -16.73 10.60
CA TRP A 33 13.50 -17.84 11.35
C TRP A 33 12.42 -17.40 12.33
N VAL A 34 12.61 -16.30 13.08
CA VAL A 34 11.62 -15.81 14.04
C VAL A 34 10.23 -15.63 13.39
N ASN A 35 10.22 -15.17 12.15
CA ASN A 35 9.02 -14.96 11.37
C ASN A 35 8.48 -16.28 10.78
N MET A 36 9.35 -17.11 10.20
CA MET A 36 8.98 -18.41 9.64
C MET A 36 8.43 -19.38 10.71
N LYS A 37 8.94 -19.29 11.93
CA LYS A 37 8.48 -20.07 13.10
C LYS A 37 6.99 -19.87 13.38
N VAL A 38 6.44 -18.67 13.15
CA VAL A 38 5.00 -18.42 13.33
C VAL A 38 4.15 -19.26 12.37
N ILE A 39 4.61 -19.43 11.12
CA ILE A 39 3.94 -20.29 10.13
C ILE A 39 4.06 -21.76 10.55
N ILE A 40 5.24 -22.17 11.02
CA ILE A 40 5.52 -23.55 11.48
C ILE A 40 4.65 -23.92 12.68
N GLU A 41 4.55 -23.05 13.69
CA GLU A 41 3.71 -23.28 14.87
C GLU A 41 2.23 -23.43 14.49
N GLU A 42 1.75 -22.65 13.52
CA GLU A 42 0.38 -22.72 13.05
C GLU A 42 0.10 -23.95 12.15
N LEU A 43 1.05 -24.34 11.30
CA LEU A 43 0.97 -25.61 10.56
C LEU A 43 0.93 -26.80 11.54
N HIS A 44 1.79 -26.78 12.56
CA HIS A 44 1.83 -27.81 13.58
C HIS A 44 0.52 -27.87 14.38
N SER A 45 -0.05 -26.72 14.75
CA SER A 45 -1.34 -26.65 15.49
C SER A 45 -2.50 -27.24 14.68
N LYS A 46 -2.39 -27.24 13.34
CA LYS A 46 -3.33 -27.86 12.40
C LYS A 46 -3.04 -29.33 12.11
N GLY A 47 -2.06 -29.93 12.79
CA GLY A 47 -1.74 -31.36 12.71
C GLY A 47 -0.76 -31.73 11.60
N HIS A 48 -0.12 -30.77 10.93
CA HIS A 48 0.93 -31.05 9.95
C HIS A 48 2.21 -31.56 10.62
N ASN A 49 2.89 -32.50 9.98
CA ASN A 49 4.19 -32.97 10.42
C ASN A 49 5.29 -32.13 9.75
N ILE A 50 6.21 -31.59 10.53
CA ILE A 50 7.16 -30.58 10.06
C ILE A 50 8.58 -31.07 10.32
N SER A 51 9.40 -31.08 9.28
CA SER A 51 10.84 -31.36 9.40
C SER A 51 11.64 -30.14 8.96
N VAL A 52 12.55 -29.66 9.80
CA VAL A 52 13.32 -28.43 9.57
C VAL A 52 14.78 -28.78 9.35
N VAL A 53 15.32 -28.39 8.21
CA VAL A 53 16.76 -28.49 7.93
C VAL A 53 17.49 -27.37 8.67
N ARG A 54 18.58 -27.69 9.36
CA ARG A 54 19.43 -26.71 10.04
C ARG A 54 20.91 -27.04 9.92
N ALA A 55 21.74 -26.02 10.08
CA ALA A 55 23.17 -26.20 10.30
C ALA A 55 23.45 -26.51 11.78
N SER A 56 24.61 -27.11 12.05
CA SER A 56 25.00 -27.51 13.42
C SER A 56 25.22 -26.32 14.35
N ASP A 57 25.60 -25.17 13.80
CA ASP A 57 25.84 -23.90 14.50
C ASP A 57 24.63 -22.94 14.50
N SER A 58 23.47 -23.38 14.00
CA SER A 58 22.22 -22.59 14.05
C SER A 58 21.88 -22.14 15.47
N TRP A 59 21.67 -20.85 15.67
CA TRP A 59 21.49 -20.28 17.01
C TRP A 59 20.02 -20.05 17.39
N TYR A 60 19.13 -19.64 16.46
CA TYR A 60 17.69 -19.58 16.74
C TYR A 60 16.95 -20.87 16.40
N ILE A 61 17.41 -21.62 15.40
CA ILE A 61 16.79 -22.89 15.00
C ILE A 61 17.32 -23.98 15.94
N LYS A 62 16.54 -24.28 16.98
CA LYS A 62 16.91 -25.29 17.98
C LYS A 62 16.79 -26.70 17.40
N GLU A 63 17.67 -27.59 17.85
CA GLU A 63 17.65 -29.01 17.53
C GLU A 63 16.40 -29.71 18.05
N GLU A 64 16.03 -29.39 19.29
CA GLU A 64 14.85 -29.93 19.94
C GLU A 64 13.71 -28.90 19.92
N SER A 65 12.53 -29.35 19.50
CA SER A 65 11.34 -28.51 19.41
C SER A 65 10.08 -29.35 19.54
N PRO A 66 9.04 -28.86 20.25
CA PRO A 66 7.74 -29.51 20.27
C PRO A 66 6.95 -29.31 18.97
N HIS A 67 7.43 -28.48 18.03
CA HIS A 67 6.69 -28.09 16.83
C HIS A 67 7.24 -28.71 15.54
N TYR A 68 8.45 -29.27 15.55
CA TYR A 68 9.08 -29.85 14.37
C TYR A 68 10.18 -30.84 14.77
N SER A 69 10.56 -31.72 13.85
CA SER A 69 11.77 -32.54 13.95
C SER A 69 12.93 -31.88 13.19
N ALA A 70 14.10 -31.75 13.81
CA ALA A 70 15.27 -31.17 13.16
C ALA A 70 16.02 -32.20 12.31
N ILE A 71 16.53 -31.75 11.16
CA ILE A 71 17.51 -32.45 10.32
C ILE A 71 18.79 -31.63 10.39
N THR A 72 19.70 -32.01 11.29
CA THR A 72 20.95 -31.31 11.54
C THR A 72 22.02 -31.74 10.54
N ILE A 73 22.52 -30.81 9.74
CA ILE A 73 23.66 -31.03 8.84
C ILE A 73 24.95 -30.64 9.59
N PRO A 74 25.98 -31.51 9.65
CA PRO A 74 27.20 -31.30 10.43
C PRO A 74 28.15 -30.30 9.74
N THR A 75 27.68 -29.08 9.54
CA THR A 75 28.42 -27.98 8.95
C THR A 75 28.01 -26.64 9.56
N ALA A 76 28.80 -25.61 9.27
CA ALA A 76 28.49 -24.23 9.61
C ALA A 76 27.55 -23.63 8.56
N GLY A 77 26.49 -22.96 9.00
CA GLY A 77 25.46 -22.38 8.14
C GLY A 77 25.90 -21.11 7.39
N GLY A 78 27.08 -20.58 7.71
CA GLY A 78 27.63 -19.36 7.10
C GLY A 78 26.98 -18.06 7.59
N PHE A 79 26.01 -18.16 8.51
CA PHE A 79 25.48 -17.07 9.31
C PHE A 79 26.00 -17.27 10.73
N ASP A 80 26.83 -16.35 11.23
CA ASP A 80 27.31 -16.37 12.62
C ASP A 80 26.90 -15.07 13.36
N GLU A 81 26.52 -15.19 14.63
CA GLU A 81 26.03 -14.06 15.46
C GLU A 81 27.13 -13.04 15.75
N GLU A 82 28.36 -13.53 15.92
CA GLU A 82 29.54 -12.75 16.27
C GLU A 82 29.89 -11.73 15.17
N PHE A 83 29.77 -12.15 13.90
CA PHE A 83 29.94 -11.33 12.72
C PHE A 83 28.94 -10.18 12.72
N PHE A 84 27.64 -10.43 12.92
CA PHE A 84 26.65 -9.35 12.93
C PHE A 84 26.89 -8.38 14.09
N SER A 85 27.27 -8.87 15.26
CA SER A 85 27.57 -7.99 16.41
C SER A 85 28.80 -7.10 16.15
N SER A 86 29.86 -7.65 15.58
CA SER A 86 31.12 -6.93 15.29
C SER A 86 30.99 -5.99 14.10
N PHE A 87 30.28 -6.43 13.04
CA PHE A 87 29.93 -5.67 11.84
C PHE A 87 29.30 -4.33 12.19
N VAL A 88 28.33 -4.34 13.09
CA VAL A 88 27.59 -3.13 13.49
C VAL A 88 28.45 -2.17 14.26
N LYS A 89 29.20 -2.68 15.26
CA LYS A 89 30.12 -1.84 16.06
C LYS A 89 31.09 -1.13 15.13
N ARG A 90 31.63 -1.84 14.14
CA ARG A 90 32.54 -1.28 13.14
C ARG A 90 31.85 -0.30 12.19
N LEU A 91 30.62 -0.55 11.73
CA LEU A 91 29.87 0.41 10.92
C LEU A 91 29.67 1.73 11.64
N LEU A 92 29.27 1.68 12.92
CA LEU A 92 28.99 2.89 13.69
C LEU A 92 30.25 3.75 13.85
N ILE A 93 31.41 3.13 14.05
CA ILE A 93 32.71 3.82 14.07
C ILE A 93 32.97 4.48 12.71
N ILE A 94 32.83 3.74 11.61
CA ILE A 94 33.12 4.24 10.26
C ILE A 94 32.19 5.38 9.85
N ARG A 95 30.89 5.27 10.18
CA ARG A 95 29.90 6.34 9.91
C ARG A 95 30.22 7.62 10.69
N LYS A 96 30.72 7.52 11.93
CA LYS A 96 31.18 8.68 12.71
C LYS A 96 32.43 9.33 12.11
N GLU A 97 33.35 8.54 11.58
CA GLU A 97 34.57 9.07 10.95
C GLU A 97 34.30 9.82 9.63
N GLN A 98 33.20 9.52 8.95
CA GLN A 98 32.81 10.07 7.63
C GLN A 98 33.92 9.98 6.56
N ARG A 99 34.85 9.02 6.69
CA ARG A 99 35.94 8.82 5.73
C ARG A 99 35.49 7.93 4.58
N PHE A 100 35.53 8.47 3.36
CA PHE A 100 35.14 7.75 2.14
C PHE A 100 35.82 6.38 2.00
N TRP A 101 37.14 6.30 2.22
CA TRP A 101 37.90 5.05 2.11
C TRP A 101 37.50 4.01 3.16
N SER A 102 37.23 4.44 4.40
CA SER A 102 36.74 3.55 5.45
C SER A 102 35.37 2.97 5.08
N GLN A 103 34.47 3.80 4.55
CA GLN A 103 33.15 3.37 4.07
C GLN A 103 33.27 2.38 2.90
N LEU A 104 34.13 2.68 1.91
CA LEU A 104 34.33 1.79 0.76
C LEU A 104 34.90 0.43 1.16
N MET A 105 35.92 0.41 2.03
CA MET A 105 36.51 -0.85 2.52
C MET A 105 35.49 -1.69 3.28
N PHE A 106 34.59 -1.05 4.02
CA PHE A 106 33.53 -1.72 4.75
C PHE A 106 32.48 -2.35 3.83
N GLU A 107 32.08 -1.64 2.75
CA GLU A 107 31.18 -2.20 1.74
C GLU A 107 31.80 -3.41 1.02
N LEU A 108 33.12 -3.38 0.76
CA LEU A 108 33.84 -4.52 0.19
C LEU A 108 33.88 -5.74 1.14
N GLU A 109 34.06 -5.51 2.43
CA GLU A 109 34.01 -6.57 3.45
C GLU A 109 32.63 -7.22 3.55
N ILE A 110 31.56 -6.41 3.40
CA ILE A 110 30.20 -6.93 3.32
C ILE A 110 30.00 -7.81 2.10
N ILE A 111 30.46 -7.35 0.94
CA ILE A 111 30.40 -8.12 -0.30
C ILE A 111 31.08 -9.48 -0.14
N ASP A 112 32.28 -9.50 0.44
CA ASP A 112 33.04 -10.74 0.68
C ASP A 112 32.27 -11.70 1.61
N LYS A 113 31.70 -11.18 2.69
CA LYS A 113 30.93 -11.98 3.66
C LYS A 113 29.64 -12.53 3.08
N PHE A 114 28.92 -11.78 2.25
CA PHE A 114 27.77 -12.30 1.51
C PHE A 114 28.17 -13.37 0.50
N SER A 115 29.33 -13.24 -0.16
CA SER A 115 29.89 -14.29 -1.03
C SER A 115 30.13 -15.58 -0.25
N GLU A 116 30.82 -15.46 0.89
CA GLU A 116 31.16 -16.58 1.77
C GLU A 116 29.92 -17.31 2.27
N MET A 117 28.91 -16.56 2.70
CA MET A 117 27.62 -17.07 3.14
C MET A 117 26.92 -17.92 2.05
N HIS A 118 26.89 -17.44 0.80
CA HIS A 118 26.31 -18.21 -0.31
C HIS A 118 27.17 -19.41 -0.72
N ARG A 119 28.49 -19.30 -0.62
CA ARG A 119 29.43 -20.41 -0.85
C ARG A 119 29.20 -21.54 0.16
N ARG A 120 29.13 -21.21 1.46
CA ARG A 120 28.84 -22.14 2.57
C ARG A 120 27.50 -22.85 2.40
N MET A 121 26.48 -22.11 1.96
CA MET A 121 25.19 -22.71 1.63
C MET A 121 25.30 -23.75 0.51
N CYS A 122 26.06 -23.49 -0.54
CA CYS A 122 26.28 -24.47 -1.61
C CYS A 122 27.09 -25.69 -1.14
N GLU A 123 28.06 -25.50 -0.23
CA GLU A 123 28.78 -26.61 0.42
C GLU A 123 27.83 -27.48 1.26
N MET A 124 26.97 -26.86 2.08
CA MET A 124 25.95 -27.58 2.85
C MET A 124 25.04 -28.40 1.94
N MET A 125 24.58 -27.83 0.83
CA MET A 125 23.76 -28.54 -0.15
C MET A 125 24.51 -29.69 -0.83
N ALA A 126 25.81 -29.53 -1.09
CA ALA A 126 26.64 -30.59 -1.66
C ALA A 126 26.75 -31.77 -0.69
N MET A 127 27.04 -31.50 0.58
CA MET A 127 27.06 -32.53 1.63
C MET A 127 25.74 -33.27 1.75
N MET A 128 24.61 -32.53 1.70
CA MET A 128 23.29 -33.17 1.72
C MET A 128 23.06 -34.06 0.50
N PHE A 129 23.45 -33.62 -0.71
CA PHE A 129 23.21 -34.38 -1.95
C PHE A 129 24.12 -35.60 -2.10
N GLU A 130 25.33 -35.55 -1.52
CA GLU A 130 26.31 -36.63 -1.53
C GLU A 130 26.07 -37.66 -0.42
N ASP A 131 25.30 -37.32 0.62
CA ASP A 131 24.84 -38.27 1.62
C ASP A 131 23.65 -39.09 1.10
N GLU A 132 23.96 -40.27 0.56
CA GLU A 132 22.94 -41.20 0.03
C GLU A 132 21.92 -41.64 1.08
N ALA A 133 22.34 -41.81 2.34
CA ALA A 133 21.45 -42.25 3.41
C ALA A 133 20.45 -41.15 3.78
N LEU A 134 20.93 -39.91 3.90
CA LEU A 134 20.09 -38.74 4.10
C LEU A 134 19.12 -38.55 2.95
N MET A 135 19.59 -38.50 1.70
CA MET A 135 18.71 -38.28 0.53
C MET A 135 17.67 -39.37 0.36
N LYS A 136 18.02 -40.63 0.66
CA LYS A 136 17.06 -41.73 0.70
C LYS A 136 16.02 -41.51 1.79
N SER A 137 16.43 -41.14 3.00
CA SER A 137 15.50 -40.85 4.11
C SER A 137 14.52 -39.73 3.76
N LEU A 138 14.98 -38.66 3.10
CA LEU A 138 14.13 -37.54 2.66
C LEU A 138 13.13 -37.97 1.57
N THR A 139 13.56 -38.85 0.67
CA THR A 139 12.71 -39.40 -0.40
C THR A 139 11.67 -40.39 0.13
N ASP A 140 12.04 -41.19 1.12
CA ASP A 140 11.18 -42.18 1.78
C ASP A 140 10.20 -41.51 2.76
N ALA A 141 10.52 -40.33 3.27
CA ALA A 141 9.64 -39.53 4.13
C ALA A 141 8.36 -39.06 3.42
N LYS A 142 8.35 -38.96 2.07
CA LYS A 142 7.19 -38.53 1.25
C LYS A 142 6.60 -37.20 1.72
N PHE A 143 7.41 -36.14 1.71
CA PHE A 143 6.93 -34.78 1.96
C PHE A 143 5.94 -34.32 0.87
N ASP A 144 5.02 -33.44 1.22
CA ASP A 144 4.00 -32.90 0.32
C ASP A 144 4.40 -31.55 -0.29
N VAL A 145 5.25 -30.78 0.40
CA VAL A 145 5.68 -29.45 -0.02
C VAL A 145 7.01 -29.07 0.64
N VAL A 146 7.82 -28.27 -0.06
CA VAL A 146 8.95 -27.55 0.51
C VAL A 146 8.53 -26.11 0.79
N LEU A 147 8.64 -25.69 2.06
CA LEU A 147 8.50 -24.30 2.48
C LEU A 147 9.90 -23.74 2.77
N THR A 148 10.35 -22.75 1.99
CA THR A 148 11.71 -22.22 2.12
C THR A 148 11.74 -20.70 2.27
N ASP A 149 12.70 -20.20 3.05
CA ASP A 149 13.12 -18.81 2.95
C ASP A 149 14.06 -18.68 1.73
N PRO A 150 13.79 -17.78 0.76
CA PRO A 150 14.59 -17.66 -0.44
C PRO A 150 15.82 -16.75 -0.30
N GLY A 151 16.11 -16.20 0.90
CA GLY A 151 17.31 -15.40 1.15
C GLY A 151 18.61 -16.18 0.93
N ILE A 152 18.52 -17.51 0.97
CA ILE A 152 19.56 -18.48 0.61
C ILE A 152 18.92 -19.55 -0.30
N GLY A 153 19.69 -20.14 -1.22
CA GLY A 153 19.10 -20.93 -2.30
C GLY A 153 18.88 -22.42 -2.04
N GLY A 154 19.25 -22.93 -0.87
CA GLY A 154 19.27 -24.38 -0.61
C GLY A 154 17.92 -25.08 -0.78
N GLY A 155 16.83 -24.49 -0.27
CA GLY A 155 15.50 -25.09 -0.35
C GLY A 155 14.97 -25.26 -1.78
N ILE A 156 15.37 -24.40 -2.72
CA ILE A 156 14.97 -24.49 -4.13
C ILE A 156 15.63 -25.70 -4.79
N PHE A 157 16.91 -25.94 -4.52
CA PHE A 157 17.60 -27.14 -4.98
C PHE A 157 16.97 -28.40 -4.40
N LEU A 158 16.67 -28.39 -3.10
CA LEU A 158 16.09 -29.54 -2.43
C LEU A 158 14.71 -29.90 -2.97
N ALA A 159 13.85 -28.90 -3.19
CA ALA A 159 12.54 -29.07 -3.82
C ALA A 159 12.66 -29.68 -5.21
N ARG A 160 13.60 -29.19 -6.03
CA ARG A 160 13.86 -29.73 -7.38
C ARG A 160 14.35 -31.18 -7.33
N ARG A 161 15.28 -31.49 -6.43
CA ARG A 161 15.89 -32.83 -6.30
C ARG A 161 14.90 -33.88 -5.81
N LEU A 162 13.96 -33.49 -4.95
CA LEU A 162 12.92 -34.35 -4.40
C LEU A 162 11.61 -34.34 -5.22
N HIS A 163 11.55 -33.53 -6.29
CA HIS A 163 10.36 -33.33 -7.12
C HIS A 163 9.13 -32.87 -6.32
N LEU A 164 9.34 -31.93 -5.40
CA LEU A 164 8.30 -31.42 -4.51
C LEU A 164 7.79 -30.04 -4.96
N PRO A 165 6.49 -29.74 -4.73
CA PRO A 165 5.97 -28.38 -4.83
C PRO A 165 6.73 -27.41 -3.92
N LEU A 166 6.85 -26.15 -4.35
CA LEU A 166 7.71 -25.16 -3.71
C LEU A 166 6.92 -23.91 -3.30
N VAL A 167 6.96 -23.57 -2.01
CA VAL A 167 6.40 -22.34 -1.45
C VAL A 167 7.52 -21.49 -0.86
N LEU A 168 7.56 -20.22 -1.24
CA LEU A 168 8.56 -19.26 -0.78
C LEU A 168 7.99 -18.35 0.32
N ASN A 169 8.70 -18.22 1.44
CA ASN A 169 8.46 -17.20 2.45
C ASN A 169 9.24 -15.91 2.11
N ALA A 170 8.80 -15.20 1.07
CA ALA A 170 9.60 -14.25 0.34
C ALA A 170 9.53 -12.81 0.88
N ARG A 171 10.69 -12.15 0.94
CA ARG A 171 10.85 -10.70 0.90
C ARG A 171 12.20 -10.35 0.30
N TRP A 172 13.24 -10.85 0.95
CA TRP A 172 14.60 -10.89 0.43
C TRP A 172 14.87 -12.26 -0.17
N THR A 173 15.59 -12.28 -1.27
CA THR A 173 15.94 -13.46 -2.05
C THR A 173 17.42 -13.41 -2.39
N VAL A 174 18.00 -14.51 -2.89
CA VAL A 174 19.37 -14.49 -3.41
C VAL A 174 19.58 -13.48 -4.55
N HIS A 175 18.51 -12.98 -5.19
CA HIS A 175 18.54 -11.98 -6.27
C HIS A 175 18.24 -10.55 -5.79
N GLY A 176 18.08 -10.34 -4.48
CA GLY A 176 17.62 -9.07 -3.90
C GLY A 176 16.13 -9.10 -3.54
N GLU A 177 15.43 -7.99 -3.70
CA GLU A 177 14.02 -7.87 -3.32
C GLU A 177 13.14 -8.75 -4.24
N ALA A 178 12.30 -9.58 -3.63
CA ALA A 178 11.64 -10.71 -4.27
C ALA A 178 10.81 -10.33 -5.50
N HIS A 179 10.18 -9.16 -5.47
CA HIS A 179 9.29 -8.74 -6.54
C HIS A 179 10.01 -8.55 -7.88
N TYR A 180 11.27 -8.08 -7.87
CA TYR A 180 12.08 -7.95 -9.09
C TYR A 180 12.34 -9.29 -9.79
N ALA A 181 12.21 -10.41 -9.08
CA ALA A 181 12.39 -11.74 -9.65
C ALA A 181 11.10 -12.34 -10.24
N ILE A 182 9.92 -11.91 -9.81
CA ILE A 182 8.64 -12.57 -10.15
C ILE A 182 7.62 -11.67 -10.86
N ALA A 183 7.72 -10.34 -10.76
CA ALA A 183 6.75 -9.43 -11.35
C ALA A 183 7.42 -8.20 -11.98
N PRO A 184 6.79 -7.55 -12.98
CA PRO A 184 7.29 -6.31 -13.53
C PRO A 184 7.50 -5.26 -12.43
N SER A 185 8.74 -4.78 -12.30
CA SER A 185 9.14 -3.72 -11.38
C SER A 185 9.75 -2.57 -12.17
N PRO A 186 8.94 -1.70 -12.82
CA PRO A 186 9.48 -0.65 -13.68
C PRO A 186 10.27 0.38 -12.88
N LEU A 187 11.57 0.46 -13.14
CA LEU A 187 12.51 1.38 -12.45
C LEU A 187 12.18 2.86 -12.66
N SER A 188 11.24 3.18 -13.54
CA SER A 188 10.76 4.54 -13.71
C SER A 188 9.97 5.02 -12.49
N TYR A 189 9.25 4.15 -11.78
CA TYR A 189 8.47 4.56 -10.59
C TYR A 189 8.55 3.58 -9.43
N VAL A 190 9.15 2.40 -9.60
CA VAL A 190 9.40 1.48 -8.49
C VAL A 190 10.79 1.77 -7.93
N PRO A 191 10.91 2.26 -6.68
CA PRO A 191 12.21 2.49 -6.06
C PRO A 191 12.98 1.16 -5.92
N TYR A 192 14.26 1.20 -6.25
CA TYR A 192 15.20 0.14 -5.96
C TYR A 192 15.67 0.31 -4.50
N PRO A 193 15.75 -0.77 -3.70
CA PRO A 193 16.18 -0.64 -2.31
C PRO A 193 17.50 0.10 -2.17
N ARG A 194 17.63 0.92 -1.12
CA ARG A 194 18.79 1.81 -0.81
C ARG A 194 18.84 3.11 -1.61
N THR A 195 17.86 3.40 -2.46
CA THR A 195 17.82 4.68 -3.19
C THR A 195 17.17 5.80 -2.40
N GLU A 196 16.35 5.47 -1.40
CA GLU A 196 15.62 6.44 -0.57
C GLU A 196 14.85 7.45 -1.41
N VAL A 197 14.19 6.96 -2.46
CA VAL A 197 13.25 7.72 -3.28
C VAL A 197 11.86 7.12 -3.22
N THR A 198 10.85 7.93 -3.52
CA THR A 198 9.44 7.49 -3.53
C THR A 198 9.03 7.02 -4.92
N ASP A 199 7.81 6.52 -5.06
CA ASP A 199 7.17 6.24 -6.34
C ASP A 199 6.97 7.48 -7.23
N LYS A 200 7.12 8.67 -6.65
CA LYS A 200 7.12 9.96 -7.33
C LYS A 200 8.55 10.48 -7.49
N MET A 201 9.18 10.11 -8.60
CA MET A 201 10.58 10.47 -8.90
C MET A 201 10.70 11.55 -9.97
N THR A 202 11.59 12.51 -9.73
CA THR A 202 12.16 13.40 -10.76
C THR A 202 13.01 12.62 -11.76
N PHE A 203 13.37 13.25 -12.89
CA PHE A 203 14.24 12.62 -13.89
C PHE A 203 15.56 12.12 -13.27
N PHE A 204 16.25 12.96 -12.48
CA PHE A 204 17.53 12.59 -11.87
C PHE A 204 17.38 11.48 -10.83
N GLN A 205 16.29 11.48 -10.07
CA GLN A 205 15.98 10.37 -9.14
C GLN A 205 15.72 9.06 -9.89
N ARG A 206 15.08 9.10 -11.07
CA ARG A 206 14.93 7.91 -11.92
C ARG A 206 16.27 7.42 -12.46
N VAL A 207 17.15 8.34 -12.85
CA VAL A 207 18.53 7.99 -13.29
C VAL A 207 19.31 7.34 -12.14
N GLN A 208 19.26 7.92 -10.94
CA GLN A 208 19.84 7.32 -9.74
C GLN A 208 19.26 5.93 -9.47
N ASN A 209 17.94 5.78 -9.58
CA ASN A 209 17.25 4.53 -9.35
C ASN A 209 17.73 3.42 -10.32
N VAL A 210 17.84 3.75 -11.61
CA VAL A 210 18.36 2.85 -12.64
C VAL A 210 19.83 2.51 -12.40
N LEU A 211 20.65 3.50 -12.02
CA LEU A 211 22.06 3.28 -11.71
C LEU A 211 22.24 2.32 -10.52
N MET A 212 21.48 2.53 -9.45
CA MET A 212 21.55 1.68 -8.25
C MET A 212 21.06 0.26 -8.51
N TRP A 213 20.00 0.10 -9.31
CA TRP A 213 19.57 -1.22 -9.77
C TRP A 213 20.66 -1.90 -10.60
N THR A 214 21.29 -1.16 -11.52
CA THR A 214 22.38 -1.67 -12.37
C THR A 214 23.56 -2.15 -11.54
N VAL A 215 24.00 -1.35 -10.56
CA VAL A 215 25.06 -1.73 -9.61
C VAL A 215 24.66 -3.00 -8.84
N GLY A 216 23.44 -3.05 -8.32
CA GLY A 216 22.93 -4.22 -7.59
C GLY A 216 22.90 -5.48 -8.46
N PHE A 217 22.47 -5.37 -9.71
CA PHE A 217 22.48 -6.48 -10.66
C PHE A 217 23.89 -6.99 -10.93
N TYR A 218 24.86 -6.11 -11.19
CA TYR A 218 26.25 -6.52 -11.39
C TYR A 218 26.89 -7.12 -10.13
N GLN A 219 26.61 -6.55 -8.95
CA GLN A 219 27.03 -7.13 -7.67
C GLN A 219 26.53 -8.56 -7.54
N TRP A 220 25.23 -8.80 -7.80
CA TRP A 220 24.67 -10.15 -7.77
C TRP A 220 25.37 -11.11 -8.76
N GLN A 221 25.56 -10.68 -10.02
CA GLN A 221 26.21 -11.49 -11.06
C GLN A 221 27.65 -11.88 -10.70
N MET A 222 28.38 -11.02 -10.00
CA MET A 222 29.78 -11.27 -9.65
C MET A 222 29.94 -12.05 -8.34
N ILE A 223 29.06 -11.81 -7.37
CA ILE A 223 29.25 -12.28 -5.99
C ILE A 223 28.46 -13.56 -5.72
N VAL A 224 27.21 -13.62 -6.21
CA VAL A 224 26.24 -14.63 -5.81
C VAL A 224 26.04 -15.67 -6.91
N ALA A 225 25.80 -15.21 -8.14
CA ALA A 225 25.50 -16.08 -9.28
C ALA A 225 26.54 -17.19 -9.56
N PRO A 226 27.86 -16.97 -9.39
CA PRO A 226 28.86 -18.01 -9.68
C PRO A 226 28.70 -19.26 -8.81
N HIS A 227 28.39 -19.09 -7.51
CA HIS A 227 28.22 -20.20 -6.58
C HIS A 227 27.06 -21.12 -6.98
N TYR A 228 25.89 -20.52 -7.24
CA TYR A 228 24.69 -21.27 -7.65
C TYR A 228 24.84 -21.87 -9.04
N THR A 229 25.49 -21.17 -9.98
CA THR A 229 25.76 -21.69 -11.34
C THR A 229 26.72 -22.88 -11.31
N ALA A 230 27.76 -22.83 -10.48
CA ALA A 230 28.68 -23.95 -10.30
C ALA A 230 27.97 -25.16 -9.70
N PHE A 231 27.10 -24.92 -8.70
CA PHE A 231 26.30 -25.97 -8.08
C PHE A 231 25.31 -26.59 -9.07
N THR A 232 24.56 -25.78 -9.85
CA THR A 232 23.59 -26.31 -10.82
C THR A 232 24.25 -27.19 -11.86
N LYS A 233 25.39 -26.75 -12.42
CA LYS A 233 26.15 -27.54 -13.41
C LYS A 233 26.68 -28.86 -12.86
N ARG A 234 26.95 -28.94 -11.56
CA ARG A 234 27.47 -30.17 -10.92
C ARG A 234 26.38 -31.21 -10.67
N TYR A 235 25.19 -30.78 -10.26
CA TYR A 235 24.15 -31.69 -9.75
C TYR A 235 22.89 -31.78 -10.61
N PHE A 236 22.71 -30.87 -11.56
CA PHE A 236 21.56 -30.84 -12.46
C PHE A 236 22.03 -30.77 -13.92
N SER A 237 21.09 -30.94 -14.86
CA SER A 237 21.39 -30.92 -16.28
C SER A 237 21.94 -29.55 -16.73
N PRO A 238 22.81 -29.49 -17.76
CA PRO A 238 23.44 -28.24 -18.21
C PRO A 238 22.48 -27.14 -18.66
N ASP A 239 21.25 -27.49 -19.02
CA ASP A 239 20.16 -26.61 -19.42
C ASP A 239 19.39 -26.01 -18.24
N VAL A 240 19.65 -26.45 -17.01
CA VAL A 240 18.99 -25.95 -15.80
C VAL A 240 19.80 -24.79 -15.21
N ASP A 241 19.21 -23.60 -15.23
CA ASP A 241 19.70 -22.45 -14.49
C ASP A 241 18.98 -22.30 -13.14
N TYR A 242 19.66 -21.73 -12.14
CA TYR A 242 19.07 -21.57 -10.81
C TYR A 242 17.86 -20.63 -10.81
N PHE A 243 17.90 -19.59 -11.64
CA PHE A 243 16.85 -18.57 -11.66
C PHE A 243 15.53 -19.11 -12.19
N SER A 244 15.54 -20.01 -13.18
CA SER A 244 14.34 -20.69 -13.65
C SER A 244 13.74 -21.61 -12.59
N LEU A 245 14.56 -22.34 -11.83
CA LEU A 245 14.08 -23.14 -10.68
C LEU A 245 13.40 -22.25 -9.62
N PHE A 246 13.96 -21.07 -9.40
CA PHE A 246 13.42 -20.09 -8.47
C PHE A 246 12.08 -19.51 -8.93
N GLN A 247 11.98 -19.13 -10.21
CA GLN A 247 10.74 -18.62 -10.82
C GLN A 247 9.63 -19.68 -10.93
N ASP A 248 9.99 -20.96 -10.99
CA ASP A 248 9.05 -22.08 -11.05
C ASP A 248 8.34 -22.38 -9.72
N ALA A 249 8.63 -21.64 -8.65
CA ALA A 249 7.92 -21.77 -7.37
C ALA A 249 6.40 -21.61 -7.50
N ASP A 250 5.65 -22.45 -6.78
CA ASP A 250 4.20 -22.54 -6.89
C ASP A 250 3.49 -21.34 -6.27
N ILE A 251 3.94 -20.89 -5.09
CA ILE A 251 3.39 -19.73 -4.38
C ILE A 251 4.52 -18.90 -3.77
N TRP A 252 4.39 -17.59 -3.89
CA TRP A 252 5.26 -16.58 -3.28
C TRP A 252 4.50 -15.89 -2.16
N LEU A 253 4.73 -16.34 -0.92
CA LEU A 253 4.17 -15.69 0.25
C LEU A 253 5.02 -14.45 0.58
N MET A 254 4.56 -13.27 0.14
CA MET A 254 5.27 -12.00 0.33
C MET A 254 5.03 -11.45 1.74
N ARG A 255 6.13 -11.23 2.48
CA ARG A 255 6.10 -10.71 3.86
C ARG A 255 5.88 -9.19 3.98
N ASN A 256 5.38 -8.57 2.92
CA ASN A 256 5.04 -7.15 2.85
C ASN A 256 3.66 -6.99 2.19
N ASP A 257 3.14 -5.77 2.20
CA ASP A 257 1.97 -5.34 1.45
C ASP A 257 2.11 -3.85 1.09
N PHE A 258 1.07 -3.25 0.53
CA PHE A 258 1.08 -1.85 0.08
C PHE A 258 0.78 -0.84 1.20
N THR A 259 0.50 -1.28 2.43
CA THR A 259 0.53 -0.40 3.61
C THR A 259 1.96 0.00 3.94
N PHE A 260 2.93 -0.87 3.62
CA PHE A 260 4.36 -0.67 3.81
C PHE A 260 5.11 -0.32 2.51
N GLU A 261 4.89 -1.05 1.42
CA GLU A 261 5.53 -0.85 0.10
C GLU A 261 4.74 0.09 -0.80
N PHE A 262 5.39 0.62 -1.84
CA PHE A 262 4.69 1.40 -2.88
C PHE A 262 3.93 0.49 -3.87
N PRO A 263 2.76 0.90 -4.39
CA PRO A 263 1.98 0.12 -5.34
C PRO A 263 2.75 -0.25 -6.62
N ARG A 264 2.61 -1.50 -7.08
CA ARG A 264 3.26 -2.03 -8.31
C ARG A 264 2.54 -3.29 -8.85
N PRO A 265 2.73 -3.67 -10.13
CA PRO A 265 2.06 -4.83 -10.74
C PRO A 265 2.41 -6.15 -10.04
N THR A 266 1.49 -7.11 -9.94
CA THR A 266 1.75 -8.40 -9.25
C THR A 266 1.41 -9.61 -10.12
N MET A 267 1.72 -10.84 -9.66
CA MET A 267 1.42 -12.11 -10.35
C MET A 267 0.36 -12.94 -9.60
N PRO A 268 -0.38 -13.83 -10.29
CA PRO A 268 -1.43 -14.64 -9.68
C PRO A 268 -0.96 -15.58 -8.55
N ASN A 269 0.31 -15.98 -8.57
CA ASN A 269 0.93 -16.82 -7.53
C ASN A 269 1.64 -16.02 -6.42
N VAL A 270 1.48 -14.69 -6.39
CA VAL A 270 2.01 -13.82 -5.33
C VAL A 270 0.92 -13.53 -4.30
N VAL A 271 1.20 -13.87 -3.04
CA VAL A 271 0.27 -13.73 -1.92
C VAL A 271 0.87 -12.81 -0.87
N TYR A 272 0.34 -11.61 -0.74
CA TYR A 272 0.76 -10.67 0.30
C TYR A 272 0.19 -11.09 1.67
N MET A 273 1.07 -11.20 2.65
CA MET A 273 0.76 -11.63 4.02
C MET A 273 1.43 -10.73 5.08
N SER A 274 1.59 -9.44 4.79
CA SER A 274 2.12 -8.47 5.75
C SER A 274 1.42 -8.56 7.11
N GLY A 275 2.19 -8.43 8.19
CA GLY A 275 1.66 -8.47 9.56
C GLY A 275 1.21 -9.85 10.05
N PHE A 276 1.52 -10.94 9.35
CA PHE A 276 1.11 -12.29 9.78
C PHE A 276 1.69 -12.73 11.13
N GLN A 277 2.82 -12.16 11.53
CA GLN A 277 3.41 -12.37 12.85
C GLN A 277 2.68 -11.62 13.97
N CYS A 278 1.90 -10.59 13.62
CA CYS A 278 1.21 -9.74 14.60
C CYS A 278 -0.02 -10.47 15.14
N LYS A 279 -0.19 -10.41 16.47
CA LYS A 279 -1.32 -10.98 17.20
C LYS A 279 -1.93 -9.88 18.09
N PRO A 280 -3.16 -10.00 18.60
CA PRO A 280 -3.70 -9.06 19.58
C PRO A 280 -2.86 -9.01 20.87
N ALA A 281 -2.76 -7.84 21.50
CA ALA A 281 -2.02 -7.65 22.74
C ALA A 281 -2.62 -8.45 23.91
N LYS A 282 -1.73 -9.08 24.68
CA LYS A 282 -2.05 -9.75 25.94
C LYS A 282 -1.82 -8.80 27.12
N PRO A 283 -2.45 -9.07 28.28
CA PRO A 283 -2.16 -8.32 29.51
C PRO A 283 -0.68 -8.39 29.88
N LEU A 284 -0.11 -7.26 30.30
CA LEU A 284 1.28 -7.17 30.75
C LEU A 284 1.45 -7.83 32.13
N PRO A 285 2.67 -8.28 32.48
CA PRO A 285 3.03 -8.61 33.85
C PRO A 285 2.72 -7.46 34.82
N VAL A 286 2.33 -7.77 36.06
CA VAL A 286 1.77 -6.80 37.02
C VAL A 286 2.74 -5.64 37.30
N ASP A 287 4.01 -5.94 37.47
CA ASP A 287 5.10 -4.99 37.68
C ASP A 287 5.31 -4.06 36.48
N LEU A 288 5.25 -4.61 35.26
CA LEU A 288 5.36 -3.84 34.03
C LEU A 288 4.13 -2.97 33.80
N GLU A 289 2.94 -3.50 34.07
CA GLU A 289 1.67 -2.76 34.01
C GLU A 289 1.67 -1.58 35.00
N GLU A 290 2.11 -1.80 36.25
CA GLU A 290 2.23 -0.73 37.25
C GLU A 290 3.17 0.39 36.79
N PHE A 291 4.33 0.02 36.22
CA PHE A 291 5.25 1.00 35.64
C PHE A 291 4.62 1.78 34.49
N VAL A 292 3.91 1.09 33.58
CA VAL A 292 3.21 1.72 32.45
C VAL A 292 2.10 2.67 32.93
N GLN A 293 1.30 2.28 33.91
CA GLN A 293 0.23 3.12 34.46
C GLN A 293 0.76 4.33 35.23
N SER A 294 1.93 4.21 35.87
CA SER A 294 2.61 5.34 36.54
C SER A 294 2.97 6.51 35.61
N SER A 295 2.87 6.33 34.28
CA SER A 295 3.06 7.38 33.28
C SER A 295 1.93 8.42 33.22
N GLY A 296 0.77 8.15 33.86
CA GLY A 296 -0.36 9.07 33.85
C GLY A 296 -0.81 9.44 32.43
N GLU A 297 -1.10 10.71 32.19
CA GLU A 297 -1.57 11.19 30.88
C GLU A 297 -0.46 11.28 29.81
N HIS A 298 0.82 11.32 30.24
CA HIS A 298 1.95 11.44 29.32
C HIS A 298 2.16 10.18 28.49
N GLY A 299 1.82 9.01 29.03
CA GLY A 299 1.99 7.72 28.37
C GLY A 299 3.45 7.27 28.30
N ILE A 300 3.70 6.25 27.48
CA ILE A 300 5.01 5.58 27.41
C ILE A 300 5.67 5.70 26.04
N ILE A 301 7.00 5.66 26.08
CA ILE A 301 7.86 5.44 24.93
C ILE A 301 8.48 4.06 25.08
N ILE A 302 8.52 3.29 24.00
CA ILE A 302 9.27 2.03 23.98
C ILE A 302 10.45 2.16 23.05
N MET A 303 11.60 1.57 23.42
CA MET A 303 12.80 1.57 22.59
C MET A 303 13.35 0.15 22.42
N SER A 304 13.50 -0.26 21.16
CA SER A 304 14.09 -1.54 20.78
C SER A 304 14.81 -1.42 19.44
N LEU A 305 16.08 -1.86 19.42
CA LEU A 305 16.88 -1.90 18.21
C LEU A 305 16.90 -3.28 17.56
N GLY A 306 15.99 -4.17 17.96
CA GLY A 306 15.88 -5.52 17.41
C GLY A 306 16.86 -6.51 18.03
N THR A 307 16.78 -7.76 17.59
CA THR A 307 17.44 -8.88 18.29
C THR A 307 18.95 -8.92 18.09
N LEU A 308 19.46 -8.42 16.96
CA LEU A 308 20.89 -8.34 16.65
C LEU A 308 21.61 -7.21 17.39
N PHE A 309 20.86 -6.28 17.98
CA PHE A 309 21.39 -5.04 18.56
C PHE A 309 20.97 -4.93 20.03
N GLY A 310 21.77 -5.52 20.90
CA GLY A 310 21.61 -5.41 22.36
C GLY A 310 22.24 -4.16 22.95
N GLU A 311 23.28 -3.62 22.31
CA GLU A 311 24.14 -2.57 22.84
C GLU A 311 24.49 -1.55 21.75
N LEU A 312 24.52 -0.28 22.13
CA LEU A 312 25.10 0.82 21.35
C LEU A 312 26.37 1.34 22.04
N PRO A 313 27.27 2.04 21.33
CA PRO A 313 28.42 2.71 21.95
C PRO A 313 28.02 3.60 23.13
N SER A 314 28.86 3.63 24.17
CA SER A 314 28.52 4.27 25.45
C SER A 314 28.17 5.74 25.30
N ASP A 315 28.91 6.47 24.46
CA ASP A 315 28.66 7.89 24.18
C ASP A 315 27.26 8.13 23.59
N ILE A 316 26.79 7.25 22.70
CA ILE A 316 25.43 7.31 22.14
C ILE A 316 24.38 6.96 23.20
N THR A 317 24.64 5.93 24.00
CA THR A 317 23.68 5.50 25.04
C THR A 317 23.50 6.55 26.13
N GLU A 318 24.55 7.31 26.46
CA GLU A 318 24.47 8.43 27.40
C GLU A 318 23.61 9.57 26.84
N GLU A 319 23.81 9.95 25.57
CA GLU A 319 22.97 11.00 24.95
C GLU A 319 21.48 10.58 24.88
N ILE A 320 21.18 9.31 24.56
CA ILE A 320 19.82 8.77 24.54
C ILE A 320 19.21 8.75 25.95
N ALA A 321 19.96 8.28 26.96
CA ALA A 321 19.50 8.23 28.35
C ALA A 321 19.22 9.63 28.91
N ALA A 322 20.11 10.59 28.64
CA ALA A 322 19.94 11.98 29.03
C ALA A 322 18.73 12.63 28.35
N ALA A 323 18.48 12.33 27.07
CA ALA A 323 17.30 12.79 26.35
C ALA A 323 16.00 12.24 26.94
N PHE A 324 15.94 10.95 27.24
CA PHE A 324 14.77 10.34 27.90
C PHE A 324 14.52 10.94 29.28
N ALA A 325 15.56 11.26 30.04
CA ALA A 325 15.45 11.86 31.38
C ALA A 325 14.77 13.25 31.36
N GLU A 326 14.77 13.97 30.24
CA GLU A 326 14.06 15.25 30.10
C GLU A 326 12.55 15.12 29.89
N LEU A 327 12.10 13.94 29.48
CA LEU A 327 10.72 13.74 29.04
C LEU A 327 9.83 13.29 30.20
N PRO A 328 8.57 13.77 30.26
CA PRO A 328 7.64 13.33 31.29
C PRO A 328 7.11 11.92 31.07
N GLN A 329 7.30 11.34 29.88
CA GLN A 329 6.93 9.97 29.55
C GLN A 329 7.74 8.95 30.36
N LYS A 330 7.12 7.81 30.67
CA LYS A 330 7.87 6.63 31.11
C LYS A 330 8.48 5.94 29.89
N VAL A 331 9.69 5.45 30.03
CA VAL A 331 10.43 4.81 28.93
C VAL A 331 10.73 3.37 29.30
N ILE A 332 10.43 2.45 28.39
CA ILE A 332 10.86 1.05 28.51
C ILE A 332 11.86 0.81 27.39
N TRP A 333 13.11 0.56 27.76
CA TRP A 333 14.21 0.45 26.81
C TRP A 333 14.89 -0.89 26.95
N ARG A 334 14.84 -1.70 25.88
CA ARG A 334 15.66 -2.90 25.78
C ARG A 334 17.13 -2.52 25.57
N HIS A 335 17.98 -2.79 26.56
CA HIS A 335 19.41 -2.46 26.56
C HIS A 335 20.19 -3.53 27.33
N GLN A 336 21.19 -4.12 26.69
CA GLN A 336 22.06 -5.17 27.22
C GLN A 336 23.49 -4.68 27.50
N GLY A 337 23.77 -3.40 27.24
CA GLY A 337 25.07 -2.79 27.52
C GLY A 337 25.21 -2.29 28.96
N THR A 338 26.28 -1.56 29.24
CA THR A 338 26.47 -0.92 30.55
C THR A 338 25.35 0.10 30.83
N LYS A 339 24.89 0.17 32.09
CA LYS A 339 23.87 1.15 32.50
C LYS A 339 24.42 2.58 32.32
N PRO A 340 23.77 3.45 31.53
CA PRO A 340 24.20 4.83 31.35
C PRO A 340 24.16 5.61 32.67
N SER A 341 25.16 6.46 32.89
CA SER A 341 25.27 7.33 34.07
C SER A 341 24.21 8.44 34.08
N THR A 342 23.72 8.83 32.91
CA THR A 342 22.69 9.86 32.71
C THR A 342 21.24 9.33 32.74
N LEU A 343 21.03 8.05 33.11
CA LEU A 343 19.71 7.41 33.11
C LEU A 343 18.75 8.08 34.13
N GLY A 344 17.63 8.61 33.62
CA GLY A 344 16.57 9.19 34.45
C GLY A 344 15.68 8.15 35.14
N ASN A 345 15.07 8.55 36.27
CA ASN A 345 14.14 7.71 37.06
C ASN A 345 12.84 7.34 36.32
N ASN A 346 12.58 7.94 35.16
CA ASN A 346 11.44 7.63 34.29
C ASN A 346 11.73 6.49 33.30
N THR A 347 12.98 5.99 33.23
CA THR A 347 13.39 4.97 32.27
C THR A 347 13.65 3.63 32.95
N LEU A 348 12.99 2.58 32.46
CA LEU A 348 13.21 1.19 32.85
C LEU A 348 14.05 0.49 31.77
N LEU A 349 15.26 0.05 32.16
CA LEU A 349 16.11 -0.79 31.33
C LEU A 349 15.75 -2.26 31.53
N VAL A 350 15.66 -3.01 30.43
CA VAL A 350 15.34 -4.45 30.44
C VAL A 350 16.18 -5.19 29.40
N ASP A 351 16.52 -6.45 29.68
CA ASP A 351 17.18 -7.30 28.69
C ASP A 351 16.21 -7.78 27.59
N TRP A 352 14.94 -7.89 27.96
CA TRP A 352 13.85 -8.33 27.11
C TRP A 352 12.52 -7.68 27.54
N MET A 353 11.63 -7.44 26.58
CA MET A 353 10.27 -6.95 26.84
C MET A 353 9.25 -7.60 25.92
N PRO A 354 7.98 -7.70 26.34
CA PRO A 354 6.88 -8.11 25.48
C PRO A 354 6.53 -6.97 24.51
N GLN A 355 7.42 -6.71 23.54
CA GLN A 355 7.36 -5.55 22.63
C GLN A 355 6.00 -5.41 21.93
N HIS A 356 5.46 -6.52 21.42
CA HIS A 356 4.13 -6.56 20.84
C HIS A 356 3.09 -6.03 21.84
N ASP A 357 3.03 -6.60 23.04
CA ASP A 357 1.97 -6.29 24.01
C ASP A 357 2.07 -4.82 24.47
N LEU A 358 3.30 -4.33 24.63
CA LEU A 358 3.57 -2.93 24.88
C LEU A 358 3.14 -2.03 23.72
N LEU A 359 3.42 -2.38 22.46
CA LEU A 359 2.95 -1.62 21.30
C LEU A 359 1.42 -1.54 21.26
N GLY A 360 0.73 -2.62 21.63
CA GLY A 360 -0.72 -2.64 21.72
C GLY A 360 -1.32 -2.00 22.96
N HIS A 361 -0.50 -1.57 23.91
CA HIS A 361 -0.99 -0.93 25.12
C HIS A 361 -1.49 0.50 24.83
N PRO A 362 -2.67 0.92 25.34
CA PRO A 362 -3.24 2.25 25.05
C PRO A 362 -2.37 3.45 25.46
N LYS A 363 -1.47 3.27 26.43
CA LYS A 363 -0.54 4.32 26.87
C LYS A 363 0.65 4.52 25.92
N THR A 364 0.88 3.64 24.96
CA THR A 364 2.05 3.72 24.06
C THR A 364 1.89 4.83 23.03
N LYS A 365 2.81 5.81 23.10
CA LYS A 365 2.78 6.99 22.25
C LYS A 365 3.75 6.88 21.08
N VAL A 366 4.98 6.43 21.33
CA VAL A 366 6.07 6.38 20.35
C VAL A 366 6.85 5.08 20.47
N PHE A 367 7.25 4.56 19.32
CA PHE A 367 8.21 3.47 19.22
C PHE A 367 9.54 3.99 18.66
N VAL A 368 10.59 3.97 19.47
CA VAL A 368 11.97 4.18 19.01
C VAL A 368 12.50 2.87 18.46
N ALA A 369 12.72 2.81 17.15
CA ALA A 369 13.03 1.56 16.45
C ALA A 369 14.16 1.72 15.44
N HIS A 370 14.97 0.68 15.30
CA HIS A 370 16.00 0.63 14.27
C HIS A 370 15.48 0.55 12.82
N GLY A 371 14.19 0.25 12.59
CA GLY A 371 13.64 0.13 11.23
C GLY A 371 13.61 -1.29 10.64
N GLY A 372 13.89 -2.33 11.44
CA GLY A 372 13.73 -3.72 11.00
C GLY A 372 12.28 -4.03 10.62
N THR A 373 12.10 -4.82 9.55
CA THR A 373 10.81 -5.18 8.96
C THR A 373 9.75 -5.58 9.98
N ASN A 374 10.07 -6.51 10.89
CA ASN A 374 9.10 -7.03 11.85
C ASN A 374 8.59 -5.94 12.80
N GLY A 375 9.49 -5.11 13.34
CA GLY A 375 9.13 -4.02 14.24
C GLY A 375 8.32 -2.93 13.55
N VAL A 376 8.64 -2.61 12.28
CA VAL A 376 7.83 -1.67 11.48
C VAL A 376 6.41 -2.22 11.26
N GLN A 377 6.27 -3.50 10.96
CA GLN A 377 4.97 -4.14 10.77
C GLN A 377 4.15 -4.17 12.07
N GLU A 378 4.77 -4.44 13.22
CA GLU A 378 4.11 -4.35 14.52
C GLU A 378 3.66 -2.91 14.83
N ALA A 379 4.46 -1.90 14.49
CA ALA A 379 4.11 -0.50 14.64
C ALA A 379 2.90 -0.10 13.79
N ILE A 380 2.86 -0.55 12.53
CA ILE A 380 1.71 -0.37 11.63
C ILE A 380 0.48 -1.08 12.21
N TYR A 381 0.62 -2.33 12.61
CA TYR A 381 -0.48 -3.13 13.17
C TYR A 381 -1.12 -2.43 14.38
N TYR A 382 -0.32 -1.84 15.27
CA TYR A 382 -0.80 -1.16 16.48
C TYR A 382 -1.09 0.34 16.33
N GLY A 383 -0.77 0.94 15.21
CA GLY A 383 -1.01 2.37 15.00
C GLY A 383 -0.07 3.28 15.81
N VAL A 384 1.17 2.83 16.06
CA VAL A 384 2.16 3.56 16.89
C VAL A 384 3.24 4.22 15.99
N PRO A 385 3.39 5.55 16.00
CA PRO A 385 4.38 6.23 15.18
C PRO A 385 5.82 5.96 15.64
N ILE A 386 6.78 6.15 14.72
CA ILE A 386 8.16 5.69 14.89
C ILE A 386 9.14 6.86 14.98
N VAL A 387 10.07 6.81 15.93
CA VAL A 387 11.35 7.51 15.84
C VAL A 387 12.40 6.51 15.40
N GLY A 388 12.90 6.68 14.18
CA GLY A 388 13.75 5.75 13.48
C GLY A 388 15.24 6.00 13.74
N LEU A 389 15.96 4.95 14.12
CA LEU A 389 17.42 4.95 14.29
C LEU A 389 18.05 3.89 13.37
N PRO A 390 18.12 4.13 12.04
CA PRO A 390 18.59 3.13 11.08
C PRO A 390 20.06 2.78 11.30
N LEU A 391 20.35 1.49 11.41
CA LEU A 391 21.71 0.99 11.64
C LEU A 391 22.31 0.44 10.34
N VAL A 392 21.70 -0.60 9.75
CA VAL A 392 22.29 -1.40 8.65
C VAL A 392 21.23 -1.93 7.67
N LEU A 393 21.69 -2.48 6.54
CA LEU A 393 20.90 -3.31 5.62
C LEU A 393 19.65 -2.60 5.07
N ASP A 394 18.46 -3.19 5.24
CA ASP A 394 17.20 -2.68 4.73
C ASP A 394 16.55 -1.60 5.62
N GLN A 395 17.12 -1.35 6.80
CA GLN A 395 16.53 -0.48 7.81
C GLN A 395 16.37 0.99 7.37
N PRO A 396 17.36 1.63 6.70
CA PRO A 396 17.19 3.00 6.19
C PRO A 396 16.03 3.10 5.19
N ASP A 397 15.96 2.15 4.25
CA ASP A 397 14.92 2.08 3.22
C ASP A 397 13.53 1.88 3.83
N ASN A 398 13.42 0.99 4.83
CA ASN A 398 12.18 0.76 5.56
C ASN A 398 11.68 2.02 6.26
N LEU A 399 12.55 2.72 6.98
CA LEU A 399 12.18 3.93 7.69
C LEU A 399 11.87 5.07 6.73
N PHE A 400 12.60 5.19 5.62
CA PHE A 400 12.30 6.16 4.58
C PHE A 400 10.87 5.99 4.03
N LYS A 401 10.42 4.75 3.81
CA LYS A 401 9.03 4.46 3.40
C LYS A 401 8.00 4.93 4.44
N MET A 402 8.33 4.85 5.73
CA MET A 402 7.48 5.34 6.82
C MET A 402 7.49 6.86 6.93
N VAL A 403 8.63 7.51 6.66
CA VAL A 403 8.76 8.97 6.54
C VAL A 403 7.91 9.48 5.37
N ALA A 404 7.98 8.84 4.21
CA ALA A 404 7.17 9.19 3.04
C ALA A 404 5.65 9.09 3.29
N ARG A 405 5.25 8.28 4.29
CA ARG A 405 3.86 8.13 4.75
C ARG A 405 3.49 9.09 5.89
N GLY A 406 4.42 9.91 6.36
CA GLY A 406 4.22 10.82 7.49
C GLY A 406 3.98 10.09 8.80
N THR A 407 4.65 8.94 9.01
CA THR A 407 4.46 8.07 10.19
C THR A 407 5.73 7.82 11.00
N ALA A 408 6.87 8.33 10.52
CA ALA A 408 8.14 8.22 11.20
C ALA A 408 9.00 9.47 11.04
N LYS A 409 9.84 9.74 12.06
CA LYS A 409 10.95 10.69 12.00
C LYS A 409 12.26 9.93 12.10
N VAL A 410 13.20 10.14 11.18
CA VAL A 410 14.50 9.46 11.20
C VAL A 410 15.55 10.36 11.82
N VAL A 411 16.38 9.78 12.69
CA VAL A 411 17.55 10.42 13.31
C VAL A 411 18.79 9.64 12.88
N ASP A 412 19.77 10.34 12.30
CA ASP A 412 21.04 9.72 11.95
C ASP A 412 21.88 9.54 13.23
N ILE A 413 22.12 8.28 13.59
CA ILE A 413 22.89 7.88 14.78
C ILE A 413 24.33 8.41 14.74
N ALA A 414 24.89 8.68 13.56
CA ALA A 414 26.26 9.17 13.42
C ALA A 414 26.42 10.64 13.86
N THR A 415 25.35 11.43 13.77
CA THR A 415 25.35 12.87 14.05
C THR A 415 24.41 13.24 15.20
N MET A 416 23.85 12.25 15.89
CA MET A 416 22.88 12.46 16.96
C MET A 416 23.57 12.92 18.24
N ASP A 417 23.02 13.95 18.85
CA ASP A 417 23.23 14.32 20.25
C ASP A 417 21.88 14.33 21.01
N ARG A 418 21.92 14.62 22.31
CA ARG A 418 20.74 14.76 23.16
C ARG A 418 19.72 15.73 22.59
N ALA A 419 20.14 16.89 22.07
CA ALA A 419 19.22 17.92 21.60
C ALA A 419 18.43 17.45 20.37
N VAL A 420 19.14 16.88 19.38
CA VAL A 420 18.54 16.32 18.16
C VAL A 420 17.55 15.20 18.50
N PHE A 421 17.91 14.32 19.43
CA PHE A 421 17.05 13.20 19.80
C PHE A 421 15.80 13.64 20.58
N VAL A 422 15.94 14.57 21.52
CA VAL A 422 14.80 15.19 22.24
C VAL A 422 13.86 15.89 21.27
N GLU A 423 14.40 16.64 20.29
CA GLU A 423 13.58 17.32 19.28
C GLU A 423 12.77 16.33 18.45
N ALA A 424 13.40 15.26 17.95
CA ALA A 424 12.71 14.21 17.19
C ALA A 424 11.60 13.52 18.01
N LEU A 425 11.86 13.22 19.29
CA LEU A 425 10.86 12.65 20.20
C LEU A 425 9.70 13.62 20.43
N ARG A 426 9.98 14.90 20.72
CA ARG A 426 8.96 15.92 20.93
C ARG A 426 8.12 16.16 19.69
N GLU A 427 8.73 16.14 18.50
CA GLU A 427 8.03 16.24 17.23
C GLU A 427 7.02 15.10 17.09
N VAL A 428 7.45 13.84 17.18
CA VAL A 428 6.55 12.68 17.01
C VAL A 428 5.51 12.57 18.14
N LEU A 429 5.83 13.01 19.36
CA LEU A 429 4.90 13.00 20.49
C LEU A 429 3.78 14.05 20.36
N HIS A 430 4.07 15.23 19.82
CA HIS A 430 3.15 16.37 19.86
C HIS A 430 2.52 16.73 18.52
N GLU A 431 3.16 16.40 17.39
CA GLU A 431 2.63 16.65 16.06
C GLU A 431 1.58 15.56 15.71
N PRO A 432 0.27 15.90 15.65
CA PRO A 432 -0.79 14.89 15.58
C PRO A 432 -0.75 14.05 14.30
N SER A 433 -0.22 14.62 13.20
CA SER A 433 -0.19 13.96 11.90
C SER A 433 0.53 12.61 11.93
N TYR A 434 1.59 12.45 12.71
CA TYR A 434 2.29 11.16 12.87
C TYR A 434 1.37 10.06 13.41
N ARG A 435 0.65 10.34 14.50
CA ARG A 435 -0.27 9.38 15.12
C ARG A 435 -1.47 9.12 14.22
N GLU A 436 -2.04 10.16 13.61
CA GLU A 436 -3.21 10.05 12.75
C GLU A 436 -2.92 9.23 11.48
N ASN A 437 -1.78 9.48 10.84
CA ASN A 437 -1.34 8.73 9.67
C ASN A 437 -1.06 7.27 10.02
N MET A 438 -0.40 7.00 11.15
CA MET A 438 -0.13 5.62 11.56
C MET A 438 -1.41 4.87 11.94
N GLN A 439 -2.37 5.52 12.63
CA GLN A 439 -3.68 4.93 12.91
C GLN A 439 -4.50 4.70 11.63
N ARG A 440 -4.36 5.57 10.62
CA ARG A 440 -4.96 5.34 9.30
C ARG A 440 -4.35 4.12 8.62
N LEU A 441 -3.03 3.98 8.61
CA LEU A 441 -2.36 2.79 8.08
C LEU A 441 -2.77 1.52 8.82
N SER A 442 -2.85 1.56 10.16
CA SER A 442 -3.33 0.46 10.98
C SER A 442 -4.73 0.00 10.57
N ARG A 443 -5.69 0.94 10.43
CA ARG A 443 -7.05 0.61 9.97
C ARG A 443 -7.06 -0.10 8.62
N ILE A 444 -6.28 0.40 7.65
CA ILE A 444 -6.16 -0.22 6.32
C ILE A 444 -5.49 -1.60 6.42
N HIS A 445 -4.47 -1.74 7.26
CA HIS A 445 -3.77 -3.00 7.47
C HIS A 445 -4.69 -4.08 8.05
N HIS A 446 -5.62 -3.71 8.94
CA HIS A 446 -6.62 -4.61 9.53
C HIS A 446 -7.82 -4.89 8.61
N ASP A 447 -8.13 -3.99 7.67
CA ASP A 447 -9.28 -4.10 6.76
C ASP A 447 -9.00 -5.10 5.62
N GLN A 448 -9.02 -6.39 5.98
CA GLN A 448 -8.76 -7.49 5.05
C GLN A 448 -9.78 -8.63 5.26
N PRO A 449 -10.20 -9.32 4.19
CA PRO A 449 -11.23 -10.37 4.27
C PRO A 449 -10.79 -11.64 5.00
N MET A 450 -9.48 -11.86 5.12
CA MET A 450 -8.88 -13.02 5.77
C MET A 450 -7.61 -12.58 6.49
N LYS A 451 -7.36 -13.09 7.70
CA LYS A 451 -6.14 -12.73 8.45
C LYS A 451 -4.88 -13.17 7.70
N PRO A 452 -3.78 -12.40 7.76
CA PRO A 452 -2.59 -12.71 6.95
C PRO A 452 -1.98 -14.10 7.23
N LEU A 453 -1.94 -14.56 8.49
CA LEU A 453 -1.45 -15.90 8.83
C LEU A 453 -2.37 -17.00 8.29
N GLU A 454 -3.68 -16.87 8.47
CA GLU A 454 -4.65 -17.83 7.93
C GLU A 454 -4.54 -17.94 6.40
N ARG A 455 -4.32 -16.80 5.71
CA ARG A 455 -4.09 -16.73 4.26
C ARG A 455 -2.83 -17.49 3.86
N ALA A 456 -1.72 -17.31 4.59
CA ALA A 456 -0.48 -18.03 4.33
C ALA A 456 -0.68 -19.55 4.41
N ILE A 457 -1.32 -20.00 5.49
CA ILE A 457 -1.61 -21.42 5.73
C ILE A 457 -2.54 -21.99 4.66
N PHE A 458 -3.59 -21.25 4.30
CA PHE A 458 -4.49 -21.67 3.23
C PHE A 458 -3.75 -21.97 1.92
N TRP A 459 -2.81 -21.12 1.53
CA TRP A 459 -2.05 -21.29 0.28
C TRP A 459 -1.01 -22.40 0.36
N ILE A 460 -0.38 -22.62 1.52
CA ILE A 460 0.50 -23.78 1.74
C ILE A 460 -0.32 -25.07 1.62
N GLU A 461 -1.47 -25.14 2.30
CA GLU A 461 -2.38 -26.28 2.19
C GLU A 461 -2.96 -26.43 0.78
N PHE A 462 -3.19 -25.34 0.06
CA PHE A 462 -3.63 -25.38 -1.34
C PHE A 462 -2.60 -26.07 -2.22
N VAL A 463 -1.32 -25.72 -2.07
CA VAL A 463 -0.23 -26.36 -2.81
C VAL A 463 -0.14 -27.84 -2.47
N MET A 464 -0.24 -28.22 -1.18
CA MET A 464 -0.26 -29.62 -0.76
C MET A 464 -1.44 -30.39 -1.36
N ARG A 465 -2.67 -29.86 -1.26
CA ARG A 465 -3.90 -30.52 -1.75
C ARG A 465 -3.91 -30.75 -3.26
N ASN A 466 -3.25 -29.88 -4.03
CA ASN A 466 -3.28 -29.91 -5.49
C ASN A 466 -1.98 -30.42 -6.12
N GLY A 467 -0.96 -30.78 -5.32
CA GLY A 467 0.34 -31.19 -5.83
C GLY A 467 1.07 -30.07 -6.60
N GLY A 468 0.89 -28.81 -6.16
CA GLY A 468 1.43 -27.61 -6.84
C GLY A 468 0.36 -26.61 -7.30
N ALA A 469 0.82 -25.54 -7.94
CA ALA A 469 -0.01 -24.48 -8.50
C ALA A 469 0.46 -24.01 -9.90
N PRO A 470 0.74 -24.91 -10.87
CA PRO A 470 1.26 -24.52 -12.19
C PRO A 470 0.31 -23.60 -12.99
N HIS A 471 -0.99 -23.67 -12.74
CA HIS A 471 -2.00 -22.82 -13.37
C HIS A 471 -1.96 -21.35 -12.92
N LEU A 472 -1.27 -21.04 -11.81
CA LEU A 472 -1.03 -19.68 -11.32
C LEU A 472 0.31 -19.12 -11.79
N ARG A 473 1.17 -19.95 -12.39
CA ARG A 473 2.48 -19.54 -12.90
C ARG A 473 2.32 -18.90 -14.27
N THR A 474 2.88 -17.71 -14.43
CA THR A 474 2.81 -16.98 -15.70
C THR A 474 3.68 -17.62 -16.78
N GLN A 475 3.17 -17.67 -18.00
CA GLN A 475 3.95 -18.10 -19.17
C GLN A 475 4.99 -17.06 -19.60
N SER A 476 4.94 -15.83 -19.08
CA SER A 476 5.88 -14.76 -19.47
C SER A 476 7.35 -15.14 -19.30
N PHE A 477 7.69 -15.91 -18.26
CA PHE A 477 9.07 -16.29 -17.97
C PHE A 477 9.60 -17.44 -18.83
N ARG A 478 8.72 -18.11 -19.57
CA ARG A 478 9.09 -19.17 -20.51
C ARG A 478 9.19 -18.67 -21.95
N MET A 479 9.01 -17.36 -22.15
CA MET A 479 9.09 -16.73 -23.46
C MET A 479 10.47 -16.11 -23.67
N SER A 480 10.91 -16.09 -24.93
CA SER A 480 12.09 -15.31 -25.29
C SER A 480 11.85 -13.82 -25.01
N TRP A 481 12.93 -13.07 -24.76
CA TRP A 481 12.87 -11.63 -24.55
C TRP A 481 12.07 -10.92 -25.66
N ILE A 482 12.34 -11.30 -26.92
CA ILE A 482 11.62 -10.78 -28.09
C ILE A 482 10.14 -11.13 -28.01
N ALA A 483 9.75 -12.39 -27.75
CA ALA A 483 8.33 -12.76 -27.66
C ALA A 483 7.61 -12.08 -26.49
N TYR A 484 8.29 -11.89 -25.35
CA TYR A 484 7.72 -11.18 -24.20
C TYR A 484 7.48 -9.70 -24.49
N HIS A 485 8.46 -9.00 -25.08
CA HIS A 485 8.36 -7.57 -25.36
C HIS A 485 7.70 -7.20 -26.70
N SER A 486 7.62 -8.15 -27.66
CA SER A 486 7.01 -7.94 -28.98
C SER A 486 5.53 -8.38 -29.05
N ARG A 487 4.95 -8.91 -27.96
CA ARG A 487 3.51 -9.23 -27.91
C ARG A 487 2.61 -8.01 -28.12
N TRP A 488 3.11 -6.82 -27.78
CA TRP A 488 2.46 -5.55 -28.09
C TRP A 488 2.43 -5.22 -29.60
N LEU A 489 3.38 -5.74 -30.38
CA LEU A 489 3.46 -5.50 -31.83
C LEU A 489 2.65 -6.52 -32.65
N LEU A 490 2.35 -7.71 -32.11
CA LEU A 490 1.72 -8.82 -32.83
C LEU A 490 0.24 -9.08 -32.45
N GLN A 491 -0.31 -8.42 -31.43
CA GLN A 491 -1.75 -8.49 -31.09
C GLN A 491 -2.65 -7.60 -31.98
N VAL A 492 -2.31 -7.51 -33.27
CA VAL A 492 -3.18 -6.91 -34.30
C VAL A 492 -3.48 -7.99 -35.33
N SER A 493 -4.49 -8.84 -35.08
CA SER A 493 -5.18 -9.60 -36.13
C SER A 493 -6.47 -10.27 -35.63
N PRO A 494 -7.40 -10.67 -36.51
CA PRO A 494 -8.62 -9.92 -36.83
C PRO A 494 -9.85 -10.57 -36.19
N SER A 495 -10.80 -9.72 -35.79
CA SER A 495 -12.14 -10.14 -35.39
C SER A 495 -12.82 -10.96 -36.48
N GLN A 496 -13.27 -12.17 -36.15
CA GLN A 496 -14.27 -12.87 -36.94
C GLN A 496 -15.56 -12.05 -36.95
N GLY A 497 -15.96 -11.61 -38.14
CA GLY A 497 -17.35 -11.40 -38.51
C GLY A 497 -17.94 -10.01 -38.26
N TYR A 498 -17.39 -8.95 -38.86
CA TYR A 498 -18.17 -7.80 -39.35
C TYR A 498 -17.33 -7.01 -40.37
N THR A 499 -17.83 -6.83 -41.59
CA THR A 499 -17.27 -5.91 -42.61
C THR A 499 -18.42 -5.19 -43.32
N PRO A 500 -18.20 -4.01 -43.94
CA PRO A 500 -17.36 -2.90 -43.48
C PRO A 500 -18.07 -1.53 -43.65
N GLY A 501 -17.94 -0.65 -42.65
CA GLY A 501 -18.34 0.75 -42.77
C GLY A 501 -18.03 1.53 -41.49
N ASN A 502 -17.18 2.56 -41.60
CA ASN A 502 -16.75 3.50 -40.55
C ASN A 502 -15.82 2.93 -39.46
N SER A 503 -14.52 2.97 -39.77
CA SER A 503 -13.41 2.64 -38.88
C SER A 503 -12.86 3.89 -38.16
N SER A 504 -13.24 4.08 -36.88
CA SER A 504 -12.42 4.81 -35.88
C SER A 504 -12.97 4.68 -34.46
N GLN A 505 -13.14 3.46 -33.96
CA GLN A 505 -13.36 3.22 -32.52
C GLN A 505 -12.67 1.94 -32.04
N ILE A 506 -11.33 1.89 -32.01
CA ILE A 506 -10.60 0.97 -31.12
C ILE A 506 -9.30 1.64 -30.66
N THR A 507 -9.40 2.57 -29.70
CA THR A 507 -8.30 2.95 -28.78
C THR A 507 -8.88 3.61 -27.54
N ARG A 508 -9.49 2.82 -26.64
CA ARG A 508 -10.06 3.34 -25.36
C ARG A 508 -9.72 2.52 -24.12
N TYR A 509 -8.77 1.60 -24.19
CA TYR A 509 -8.29 0.88 -23.01
C TYR A 509 -6.79 1.01 -22.87
N LEU A 510 -6.37 2.19 -22.39
CA LEU A 510 -5.18 2.46 -21.58
C LEU A 510 -5.06 3.98 -21.49
N LEU A 511 -5.58 4.55 -20.41
CA LEU A 511 -5.20 5.80 -19.75
C LEU A 511 -6.35 6.21 -18.81
N ALA A 512 -6.42 5.58 -17.64
CA ALA A 512 -7.26 6.05 -16.54
C ALA A 512 -6.65 5.63 -15.20
N THR A 513 -5.64 6.37 -14.76
CA THR A 513 -5.31 6.56 -13.33
C THR A 513 -4.53 7.88 -13.21
N ASP A 514 -5.22 8.97 -12.90
CA ASP A 514 -4.85 9.86 -11.77
C ASP A 514 -5.87 10.99 -11.62
N ARG A 515 -6.65 10.94 -10.52
CA ARG A 515 -7.06 12.06 -9.66
C ARG A 515 -8.16 11.57 -8.71
N GLU A 516 -7.84 11.51 -7.41
CA GLU A 516 -8.56 12.27 -6.40
C GLU A 516 -7.87 12.13 -5.04
N ASN A 517 -7.57 13.28 -4.43
CA ASN A 517 -7.03 13.40 -3.08
C ASN A 517 -7.64 14.67 -2.47
N GLY A 518 -8.19 14.53 -1.24
CA GLY A 518 -8.66 15.62 -0.37
C GLY A 518 -10.13 15.97 -0.61
N VAL A 519 -11.02 16.05 0.37
CA VAL A 519 -10.88 16.63 1.71
C VAL A 519 -11.98 16.03 2.59
N LEU A 520 -11.68 15.62 3.83
CA LEU A 520 -12.70 15.58 4.89
C LEU A 520 -12.06 15.97 6.23
N SER A 521 -12.50 17.15 6.68
CA SER A 521 -12.16 17.82 7.92
C SER A 521 -12.97 17.26 9.09
N ARG A 522 -12.33 17.22 10.26
CA ARG A 522 -12.92 16.92 11.57
C ARG A 522 -13.58 18.17 12.19
N LYS A 523 -14.66 17.94 12.95
CA LYS A 523 -15.08 18.60 14.21
C LYS A 523 -16.46 18.01 14.58
N ALA A 524 -16.90 17.80 15.81
CA ALA A 524 -16.35 17.71 17.17
C ALA A 524 -17.54 17.21 18.05
N GLY A 525 -17.26 16.82 19.29
CA GLY A 525 -18.16 16.06 20.17
C GLY A 525 -19.43 16.76 20.68
N GLY A 526 -20.25 15.97 21.38
CA GLY A 526 -21.46 16.43 22.07
C GLY A 526 -22.27 15.28 22.68
N ASP A 527 -21.91 14.91 23.91
CA ASP A 527 -22.67 14.26 25.00
C ASP A 527 -24.00 13.54 24.72
N TYR A 528 -24.08 12.27 25.11
CA TYR A 528 -25.35 11.62 25.45
C TYR A 528 -25.32 11.00 26.85
N ILE A 529 -26.36 11.36 27.59
CA ILE A 529 -26.67 11.12 29.00
C ILE A 529 -26.99 9.64 29.24
N ARG A 530 -26.45 9.09 30.34
CA ARG A 530 -26.85 7.80 30.95
C ARG A 530 -28.26 7.88 31.53
N SER A 531 -29.04 6.79 31.42
CA SER A 531 -29.74 6.02 32.49
C SER A 531 -30.78 5.04 31.87
N PRO A 532 -31.38 4.06 32.59
CA PRO A 532 -30.92 2.67 32.65
C PRO A 532 -32.02 1.62 32.29
N ASP A 533 -31.70 0.34 32.48
CA ASP A 533 -32.58 -0.85 32.54
C ASP A 533 -33.15 -1.46 31.24
N ALA A 534 -32.52 -2.55 30.81
CA ALA A 534 -33.20 -3.80 30.41
C ALA A 534 -32.19 -4.98 30.33
N SER A 535 -31.50 -5.28 31.43
CA SER A 535 -30.77 -6.52 31.59
C SER A 535 -31.71 -7.58 32.17
N LEU A 536 -32.21 -8.51 31.34
CA LEU A 536 -32.62 -9.88 31.70
C LEU A 536 -33.11 -10.58 30.42
N GLY A 537 -32.30 -11.48 29.83
CA GLY A 537 -32.76 -12.37 28.75
C GLY A 537 -31.70 -13.05 27.87
N VAL A 538 -30.53 -12.45 27.67
CA VAL A 538 -29.61 -12.87 26.59
C VAL A 538 -28.76 -14.11 26.91
N SER A 539 -28.66 -14.55 28.18
CA SER A 539 -27.80 -15.69 28.54
C SER A 539 -28.40 -17.07 28.22
N SER A 540 -29.73 -17.18 28.03
CA SER A 540 -30.38 -18.48 27.79
C SER A 540 -30.38 -18.92 26.32
N GLU A 541 -30.29 -17.98 25.36
CA GLU A 541 -30.33 -18.26 23.92
C GLU A 541 -29.01 -18.82 23.39
N ARG A 542 -27.88 -18.34 23.91
CA ARG A 542 -26.55 -18.77 23.46
C ARG A 542 -26.29 -20.25 23.76
N HIS A 543 -26.83 -20.77 24.87
CA HIS A 543 -26.71 -22.19 25.26
C HIS A 543 -27.60 -23.14 24.42
N ARG A 544 -28.77 -22.68 23.95
CA ARG A 544 -29.62 -23.47 23.02
C ARG A 544 -29.03 -23.57 21.62
N SER A 545 -28.35 -22.53 21.14
CA SER A 545 -27.75 -22.50 19.80
C SER A 545 -26.65 -23.57 19.60
N THR A 546 -25.88 -23.87 20.66
CA THR A 546 -24.76 -24.83 20.62
C THR A 546 -25.24 -26.28 20.63
N LEU A 547 -26.34 -26.58 21.35
CA LEU A 547 -26.96 -27.90 21.37
C LEU A 547 -27.69 -28.22 20.05
N ALA A 548 -28.35 -27.20 19.46
CA ALA A 548 -29.03 -27.29 18.16
C ALA A 548 -28.08 -27.67 17.01
N ARG A 549 -26.89 -27.05 16.98
CA ARG A 549 -25.85 -27.35 15.98
C ARG A 549 -25.28 -28.78 16.11
N ARG A 550 -25.28 -29.38 17.31
CA ARG A 550 -24.82 -30.77 17.52
C ARG A 550 -25.81 -31.82 17.01
N CYS A 551 -27.13 -31.64 17.23
CA CYS A 551 -28.12 -32.57 16.68
C CYS A 551 -28.31 -32.44 15.16
N SER A 552 -28.22 -31.23 14.58
CA SER A 552 -28.30 -31.04 13.12
C SER A 552 -27.14 -31.70 12.35
N LYS A 553 -25.98 -31.90 12.99
CA LYS A 553 -24.80 -32.56 12.40
C LYS A 553 -24.73 -34.07 12.66
N GLY A 554 -25.74 -34.67 13.33
CA GLY A 554 -25.75 -36.12 13.60
C GLY A 554 -24.71 -36.60 14.62
N GLU A 555 -24.10 -35.70 15.39
CA GLU A 555 -23.04 -36.02 16.34
C GLU A 555 -23.59 -36.09 17.79
N SER A 556 -24.34 -37.13 18.12
CA SER A 556 -24.51 -37.53 19.53
C SER A 556 -23.86 -38.90 19.78
N LYS A 557 -22.65 -38.90 20.34
CA LYS A 557 -22.05 -40.09 20.95
C LYS A 557 -22.81 -40.39 22.26
N GLY A 558 -23.71 -41.36 22.20
CA GLY A 558 -24.54 -41.82 23.31
C GLY A 558 -25.93 -42.11 22.79
N GLY A 559 -26.38 -43.37 22.84
CA GLY A 559 -27.60 -43.87 22.21
C GLY A 559 -28.91 -43.31 22.79
N GLY A 560 -29.14 -42.01 22.65
CA GLY A 560 -30.46 -41.37 22.77
C GLY A 560 -30.85 -40.79 21.42
N LEU A 561 -32.06 -41.11 20.92
CA LEU A 561 -32.61 -40.43 19.75
C LEU A 561 -32.62 -38.91 20.01
N CYS A 562 -32.03 -38.09 19.12
CA CYS A 562 -32.27 -36.63 19.14
C CYS A 562 -33.78 -36.42 18.97
N GLY A 563 -34.46 -36.03 20.05
CA GLY A 563 -35.86 -35.63 20.02
C GLY A 563 -36.08 -34.36 19.18
N PRO A 564 -37.34 -33.97 18.92
CA PRO A 564 -37.65 -32.75 18.19
C PRO A 564 -37.01 -31.54 18.87
N LEU A 565 -36.28 -30.72 18.09
CA LEU A 565 -35.59 -29.52 18.56
C LEU A 565 -36.46 -28.30 18.22
N ALA A 566 -36.92 -27.55 19.22
CA ALA A 566 -37.75 -26.36 19.02
C ALA A 566 -37.05 -25.28 18.18
N ALA A 567 -37.85 -24.46 17.47
CA ALA A 567 -37.35 -23.37 16.63
C ALA A 567 -36.54 -22.32 17.44
N GLY A 568 -35.48 -21.76 16.85
CA GLY A 568 -34.69 -20.64 17.40
C GLY A 568 -34.07 -19.75 16.32
N PHE A 569 -33.87 -18.46 16.60
CA PHE A 569 -33.23 -17.52 15.66
C PHE A 569 -31.70 -17.66 15.65
N VAL A 570 -31.13 -17.62 14.46
CA VAL A 570 -29.68 -17.46 14.20
C VAL A 570 -29.40 -16.02 13.77
N ARG A 571 -30.28 -15.44 12.93
CA ARG A 571 -30.23 -14.05 12.49
C ARG A 571 -31.63 -13.45 12.54
N SER A 572 -31.75 -12.31 13.22
CA SER A 572 -32.98 -11.53 13.32
C SER A 572 -32.94 -10.34 12.37
N PRO A 573 -34.10 -9.84 11.89
CA PRO A 573 -34.17 -8.64 11.06
C PRO A 573 -33.71 -7.41 11.86
N LEU A 574 -33.16 -6.42 11.15
CA LEU A 574 -32.66 -5.16 11.72
C LEU A 574 -33.48 -3.98 11.20
N SER A 575 -33.73 -2.98 12.06
CA SER A 575 -34.46 -1.76 11.71
C SER A 575 -33.68 -0.89 10.71
N GLU A 576 -34.37 -0.26 9.77
CA GLU A 576 -33.77 0.60 8.72
C GLU A 576 -34.55 1.90 8.51
N THR A 577 -33.86 2.94 8.03
CA THR A 577 -34.48 4.19 7.55
C THR A 577 -34.23 4.33 6.05
N LYS A 578 -35.27 4.60 5.25
CA LYS A 578 -35.21 4.72 3.78
C LYS A 578 -35.89 5.99 3.28
N LEU A 579 -35.57 6.41 2.05
CA LEU A 579 -36.31 7.46 1.35
C LEU A 579 -37.36 6.86 0.40
N THR A 580 -38.41 7.62 0.10
CA THR A 580 -39.41 7.21 -0.90
C THR A 580 -38.77 6.90 -2.25
N GLY A 581 -39.09 5.74 -2.83
CA GLY A 581 -38.50 5.22 -4.06
C GLY A 581 -37.34 4.23 -3.85
N ASP A 582 -36.77 4.16 -2.65
CA ASP A 582 -35.70 3.21 -2.31
C ASP A 582 -36.21 1.75 -2.24
N THR A 583 -35.29 0.84 -1.89
CA THR A 583 -35.55 -0.57 -1.59
C THR A 583 -34.90 -0.94 -0.25
N PHE A 584 -35.56 -1.76 0.57
CA PHE A 584 -34.96 -2.37 1.77
C PHE A 584 -35.10 -3.89 1.77
N GLU A 585 -34.21 -4.55 2.52
CA GLU A 585 -34.19 -6.01 2.67
C GLU A 585 -34.03 -6.40 4.15
N LEU A 586 -34.95 -7.22 4.66
CA LEU A 586 -34.92 -7.75 6.02
C LEU A 586 -34.56 -9.23 6.00
N TYR A 587 -33.57 -9.60 6.81
CA TYR A 587 -33.00 -10.95 6.83
C TYR A 587 -33.47 -11.72 8.08
N CYS A 588 -33.88 -12.97 7.89
CA CYS A 588 -34.28 -13.85 8.99
C CYS A 588 -33.73 -15.27 8.78
N GLU A 589 -33.02 -15.81 9.78
CA GLU A 589 -32.48 -17.17 9.77
C GLU A 589 -32.86 -17.90 11.07
N VAL A 590 -33.34 -19.14 10.94
CA VAL A 590 -33.84 -19.96 12.04
C VAL A 590 -33.36 -21.42 11.95
N VAL A 591 -33.26 -22.07 13.10
CA VAL A 591 -32.87 -23.48 13.25
C VAL A 591 -33.94 -24.25 14.03
N GLY A 592 -34.12 -25.53 13.74
CA GLY A 592 -35.12 -26.40 14.38
C GLY A 592 -35.16 -27.79 13.73
N SER A 593 -35.70 -28.79 14.41
CA SER A 593 -35.95 -30.13 13.85
C SER A 593 -37.38 -30.58 14.13
N PRO A 594 -38.27 -30.68 13.11
CA PRO A 594 -38.04 -30.38 11.69
C PRO A 594 -37.66 -28.91 11.42
N THR A 595 -37.11 -28.60 10.23
CA THR A 595 -36.73 -27.23 9.84
C THR A 595 -37.93 -26.28 9.98
N PRO A 596 -37.82 -25.16 10.73
CA PRO A 596 -38.95 -24.27 10.96
C PRO A 596 -39.43 -23.57 9.69
N GLU A 597 -40.75 -23.45 9.54
CA GLU A 597 -41.37 -22.59 8.54
C GLU A 597 -41.26 -21.13 8.98
N ILE A 598 -40.97 -20.22 8.05
CA ILE A 598 -40.83 -18.77 8.29
C ILE A 598 -41.99 -18.03 7.62
N GLN A 599 -42.57 -17.08 8.33
CA GLN A 599 -43.60 -16.17 7.83
C GLN A 599 -43.26 -14.72 8.19
N TRP A 600 -43.49 -13.80 7.25
CA TRP A 600 -43.35 -12.37 7.49
C TRP A 600 -44.70 -11.74 7.78
N TRP A 601 -44.70 -10.83 8.75
CA TRP A 601 -45.87 -10.09 9.19
C TRP A 601 -45.53 -8.60 9.24
N TYR A 602 -46.52 -7.76 9.04
CA TYR A 602 -46.36 -6.31 9.02
C TYR A 602 -47.43 -5.63 9.86
N SER A 603 -47.03 -4.62 10.61
CA SER A 603 -47.89 -3.72 11.37
C SER A 603 -47.53 -2.27 11.05
N GLU A 604 -48.54 -1.43 10.85
CA GLU A 604 -48.35 0.02 10.71
C GLU A 604 -47.84 0.64 12.02
N VAL A 605 -47.12 1.77 11.92
CA VAL A 605 -46.45 2.48 13.03
C VAL A 605 -47.39 2.77 14.23
N ASN A 606 -48.69 2.94 13.98
CA ASN A 606 -49.69 3.35 14.97
C ASN A 606 -50.69 2.24 15.36
N ARG A 607 -50.48 0.99 14.94
CA ARG A 607 -51.39 -0.14 15.23
C ARG A 607 -50.64 -1.44 15.58
N ALA A 608 -49.78 -1.38 16.59
CA ALA A 608 -48.94 -2.50 17.04
C ALA A 608 -49.69 -3.84 17.27
N ASP A 609 -51.01 -3.80 17.52
CA ASP A 609 -51.80 -5.01 17.78
C ASP A 609 -52.44 -5.66 16.53
N SER A 610 -52.27 -5.09 15.33
CA SER A 610 -52.89 -5.59 14.09
C SER A 610 -51.87 -5.99 13.02
N PHE A 611 -51.10 -7.06 13.27
CA PHE A 611 -50.20 -7.63 12.28
C PHE A 611 -50.96 -8.33 11.14
N VAL A 612 -50.60 -8.01 9.90
CA VAL A 612 -51.09 -8.67 8.67
C VAL A 612 -49.94 -9.49 8.08
N GLN A 613 -50.22 -10.72 7.66
CA GLN A 613 -49.21 -11.57 7.02
C GLN A 613 -48.82 -10.99 5.65
N LEU A 614 -47.52 -10.96 5.36
CA LEU A 614 -46.98 -10.64 4.04
C LEU A 614 -46.70 -11.92 3.26
N TRP A 615 -46.91 -11.86 1.95
CA TRP A 615 -46.59 -12.94 1.02
C TRP A 615 -45.86 -12.39 -0.20
N ASP A 616 -45.17 -13.27 -0.91
CA ASP A 616 -44.47 -12.92 -2.14
C ASP A 616 -45.44 -12.32 -3.18
N GLY A 617 -45.06 -11.19 -3.77
CA GLY A 617 -45.92 -10.44 -4.70
C GLY A 617 -46.96 -9.51 -4.05
N ALA A 618 -47.00 -9.39 -2.72
CA ALA A 618 -47.89 -8.45 -2.04
C ALA A 618 -47.60 -6.97 -2.42
N ARG A 619 -48.56 -6.08 -2.11
CA ARG A 619 -48.50 -4.63 -2.39
C ARG A 619 -48.18 -4.31 -3.87
N LYS A 620 -48.98 -4.85 -4.80
CA LYS A 620 -48.78 -4.70 -6.26
C LYS A 620 -47.40 -5.19 -6.73
N ARG A 621 -46.94 -6.35 -6.25
CA ARG A 621 -45.64 -6.98 -6.59
C ARG A 621 -44.39 -6.21 -6.12
N ARG A 622 -44.54 -5.28 -5.18
CA ARG A 622 -43.39 -4.58 -4.59
C ARG A 622 -42.68 -5.41 -3.52
N VAL A 623 -43.41 -6.32 -2.89
CA VAL A 623 -42.89 -7.25 -1.88
C VAL A 623 -42.37 -8.51 -2.58
N ALA A 624 -41.11 -8.87 -2.30
CA ALA A 624 -40.50 -10.13 -2.69
C ALA A 624 -40.04 -10.90 -1.45
N ILE A 625 -40.38 -12.18 -1.34
CA ILE A 625 -39.98 -13.03 -0.21
C ILE A 625 -39.25 -14.26 -0.75
N ASN A 626 -37.93 -14.27 -0.54
CA ASN A 626 -37.08 -15.38 -0.95
C ASN A 626 -36.75 -16.24 0.27
N THR A 627 -37.25 -17.48 0.28
CA THR A 627 -37.03 -18.43 1.38
C THR A 627 -36.32 -19.68 0.87
N ALA A 628 -35.25 -20.08 1.57
CA ALA A 628 -34.50 -21.30 1.30
C ALA A 628 -34.52 -22.20 2.55
N TYR A 629 -34.87 -23.47 2.37
CA TYR A 629 -34.87 -24.48 3.41
C TYR A 629 -33.72 -25.46 3.20
N GLY A 630 -32.78 -25.48 4.13
CA GLY A 630 -31.69 -26.45 4.19
C GLY A 630 -31.62 -27.07 5.59
N THR A 631 -30.42 -27.15 6.16
CA THR A 631 -30.24 -27.46 7.60
C THR A 631 -30.83 -26.38 8.51
N ASN A 632 -30.91 -25.14 7.99
CA ASN A 632 -31.55 -23.98 8.60
C ASN A 632 -32.64 -23.47 7.65
N GLY A 633 -33.63 -22.75 8.17
CA GLY A 633 -34.53 -21.94 7.37
C GLY A 633 -33.96 -20.53 7.22
N VAL A 634 -33.84 -20.02 6.00
CA VAL A 634 -33.39 -18.65 5.71
C VAL A 634 -34.46 -17.96 4.87
N SER A 635 -34.86 -16.75 5.24
CA SER A 635 -35.81 -15.93 4.49
C SER A 635 -35.35 -14.47 4.40
N VAL A 636 -35.52 -13.87 3.22
CA VAL A 636 -35.26 -12.45 2.96
C VAL A 636 -36.54 -11.80 2.45
N LEU A 637 -37.00 -10.76 3.15
CA LEU A 637 -38.11 -9.91 2.73
C LEU A 637 -37.55 -8.64 2.08
N ALA A 638 -37.83 -8.43 0.80
CA ALA A 638 -37.48 -7.20 0.09
C ALA A 638 -38.73 -6.39 -0.26
N VAL A 639 -38.69 -5.08 -0.06
CA VAL A 639 -39.74 -4.16 -0.52
C VAL A 639 -39.12 -3.10 -1.41
N THR A 640 -39.54 -3.09 -2.67
CA THR A 640 -39.07 -2.15 -3.70
C THR A 640 -40.01 -0.96 -3.84
N TRP A 641 -39.50 0.16 -4.36
CA TRP A 641 -40.26 1.40 -4.59
C TRP A 641 -41.04 1.82 -3.35
N VAL A 642 -40.31 1.97 -2.23
CA VAL A 642 -40.94 2.21 -0.94
C VAL A 642 -41.68 3.53 -0.91
N THR A 643 -42.83 3.52 -0.24
CA THR A 643 -43.75 4.64 -0.04
C THR A 643 -43.86 4.92 1.46
N LEU A 644 -44.44 6.05 1.85
CA LEU A 644 -44.63 6.39 3.26
C LEU A 644 -45.43 5.30 4.01
N ASP A 645 -46.38 4.65 3.32
CA ASP A 645 -47.21 3.55 3.82
C ASP A 645 -46.44 2.23 4.05
N ASP A 646 -45.18 2.15 3.63
CA ASP A 646 -44.31 1.00 3.92
C ASP A 646 -43.59 1.17 5.27
N SER A 647 -43.73 2.33 5.95
CA SER A 647 -43.26 2.52 7.31
C SER A 647 -44.03 1.64 8.30
N GLY A 648 -43.33 0.98 9.22
CA GLY A 648 -43.98 0.10 10.20
C GLY A 648 -43.05 -0.94 10.78
N THR A 649 -43.63 -1.83 11.58
CA THR A 649 -42.94 -2.95 12.22
C THR A 649 -43.13 -4.21 11.38
N TYR A 650 -42.01 -4.78 10.94
CA TYR A 650 -41.94 -6.03 10.23
C TYR A 650 -41.51 -7.13 11.19
N GLU A 651 -42.25 -8.23 11.23
CA GLU A 651 -42.06 -9.33 12.15
C GLU A 651 -41.80 -10.63 11.39
N CYS A 652 -40.64 -11.24 11.63
CA CYS A 652 -40.36 -12.61 11.22
C CYS A 652 -40.89 -13.57 12.28
N ARG A 653 -41.79 -14.47 11.89
CA ARG A 653 -42.32 -15.55 12.74
C ARG A 653 -41.81 -16.89 12.23
N ALA A 654 -41.39 -17.78 13.12
CA ALA A 654 -41.03 -19.15 12.75
C ALA A 654 -41.60 -20.24 13.66
N SER A 655 -41.96 -21.38 13.08
CA SER A 655 -42.47 -22.55 13.82
C SER A 655 -42.16 -23.86 13.12
N ASN A 656 -41.81 -24.88 13.90
CA ASN A 656 -41.64 -26.25 13.44
C ASN A 656 -42.70 -27.22 13.99
N ASP A 657 -43.82 -26.71 14.50
CA ASP A 657 -44.94 -27.55 14.92
C ASP A 657 -45.66 -28.13 13.68
N PRO A 658 -45.85 -29.45 13.57
CA PRO A 658 -46.58 -30.06 12.45
C PRO A 658 -48.06 -29.62 12.40
N ARG A 659 -48.63 -29.17 13.53
CA ARG A 659 -50.01 -28.66 13.65
C ARG A 659 -50.10 -27.13 13.54
N ARG A 660 -49.00 -26.43 13.21
CA ARG A 660 -48.96 -24.95 13.16
C ARG A 660 -50.04 -24.28 12.29
N ASN A 661 -50.60 -25.01 11.33
CA ASN A 661 -51.64 -24.54 10.41
C ASN A 661 -53.04 -25.15 10.69
N ASP A 662 -53.23 -25.92 11.77
CA ASP A 662 -54.54 -26.46 12.14
C ASP A 662 -55.37 -25.40 12.86
N LEU A 663 -56.44 -24.92 12.22
CA LEU A 663 -57.31 -23.88 12.77
C LEU A 663 -58.22 -24.37 13.91
N ARG A 664 -58.31 -25.69 14.14
CA ARG A 664 -59.21 -26.29 15.15
C ARG A 664 -58.52 -26.54 16.50
N GLN A 665 -57.19 -26.46 16.56
CA GLN A 665 -56.42 -26.71 17.77
C GLN A 665 -55.24 -25.74 17.88
N SER A 666 -55.00 -25.18 19.06
CA SER A 666 -53.82 -24.34 19.28
C SER A 666 -52.54 -25.17 19.13
N PRO A 667 -51.51 -24.66 18.41
CA PRO A 667 -50.24 -25.38 18.28
C PRO A 667 -49.60 -25.60 19.66
N SER A 668 -48.98 -26.76 19.84
CA SER A 668 -48.28 -27.11 21.08
C SER A 668 -46.98 -26.35 21.29
N THR A 669 -46.36 -25.90 20.20
CA THR A 669 -45.13 -25.09 20.21
C THR A 669 -45.47 -23.70 19.67
N THR A 670 -45.15 -22.66 20.45
CA THR A 670 -45.44 -21.27 20.07
C THR A 670 -44.53 -20.82 18.92
N TRP A 671 -45.07 -19.98 18.03
CA TRP A 671 -44.27 -19.27 17.02
C TRP A 671 -43.25 -18.36 17.72
N ILE A 672 -41.97 -18.52 17.41
CA ILE A 672 -40.93 -17.55 17.80
C ILE A 672 -41.03 -16.31 16.90
N ARG A 673 -40.71 -15.13 17.43
CA ARG A 673 -40.89 -13.85 16.72
C ARG A 673 -39.69 -12.93 16.89
N ALA A 674 -39.32 -12.23 15.83
CA ALA A 674 -38.32 -11.17 15.84
C ALA A 674 -38.79 -9.99 14.98
N GLN A 675 -38.62 -8.77 15.47
CA GLN A 675 -39.18 -7.55 14.88
C GLN A 675 -38.10 -6.57 14.43
N ALA A 676 -38.38 -5.83 13.35
CA ALA A 676 -37.60 -4.70 12.87
C ALA A 676 -38.53 -3.56 12.45
N THR A 677 -38.15 -2.32 12.75
CA THR A 677 -38.92 -1.13 12.36
C THR A 677 -38.30 -0.50 11.14
N VAL A 678 -39.09 -0.31 10.08
CA VAL A 678 -38.67 0.46 8.91
C VAL A 678 -39.33 1.83 8.94
N THR A 679 -38.51 2.88 8.83
CA THR A 679 -38.98 4.27 8.75
C THR A 679 -38.74 4.79 7.33
N VAL A 680 -39.80 5.16 6.61
CA VAL A 680 -39.69 5.76 5.27
C VAL A 680 -39.90 7.26 5.35
N LEU A 681 -38.92 8.04 4.91
CA LEU A 681 -38.98 9.49 4.81
C LEU A 681 -39.23 9.92 3.37
N GLN A 682 -39.96 11.01 3.16
CA GLN A 682 -40.21 11.52 1.83
C GLN A 682 -38.93 12.14 1.25
N LYS A 683 -38.61 11.83 -0.03
CA LYS A 683 -37.43 12.37 -0.70
C LYS A 683 -37.59 13.89 -0.96
N PRO A 684 -36.56 14.72 -0.70
CA PRO A 684 -36.61 16.15 -0.96
C PRO A 684 -36.72 16.49 -2.45
N THR A 685 -37.58 17.46 -2.75
CA THR A 685 -37.75 18.02 -4.10
C THR A 685 -37.26 19.46 -4.13
N ILE A 686 -36.37 19.76 -5.09
CA ILE A 686 -35.77 21.09 -5.27
C ILE A 686 -36.18 21.61 -6.66
N GLU A 687 -36.76 22.79 -6.69
CA GLU A 687 -37.04 23.54 -7.91
C GLU A 687 -35.89 24.53 -8.15
N SER A 688 -35.20 24.45 -9.29
CA SER A 688 -34.03 25.26 -9.61
C SER A 688 -34.23 26.11 -10.86
N SER A 689 -33.46 27.19 -11.00
CA SER A 689 -33.42 27.99 -12.23
C SER A 689 -32.88 27.20 -13.42
N GLU A 690 -33.25 27.64 -14.63
CA GLU A 690 -32.76 27.09 -15.90
C GLU A 690 -31.26 27.34 -16.12
N HIS A 691 -30.65 26.52 -16.99
CA HIS A 691 -29.26 26.68 -17.41
C HIS A 691 -29.03 28.01 -18.16
N VAL A 692 -27.87 28.66 -17.97
CA VAL A 692 -27.56 29.99 -18.51
C VAL A 692 -26.39 29.94 -19.49
N ILE A 693 -26.42 30.74 -20.56
CA ILE A 693 -25.32 30.85 -21.54
C ILE A 693 -24.72 32.26 -21.50
N LEU A 694 -23.41 32.37 -21.29
CA LEU A 694 -22.65 33.62 -21.36
C LEU A 694 -22.30 33.95 -22.81
N ILE A 695 -22.86 35.06 -23.31
CA ILE A 695 -22.59 35.59 -24.64
C ILE A 695 -21.52 36.66 -24.54
N LYS A 696 -20.43 36.52 -25.30
CA LYS A 696 -19.32 37.49 -25.37
C LYS A 696 -19.63 38.53 -26.43
N ASP A 697 -20.44 39.54 -26.09
CA ASP A 697 -20.69 40.67 -27.00
C ASP A 697 -19.43 41.54 -27.11
N GLY A 698 -19.07 41.91 -28.34
CA GLY A 698 -17.80 42.52 -28.69
C GLY A 698 -17.43 43.77 -27.86
N ALA A 699 -16.17 43.79 -27.42
CA ALA A 699 -15.35 44.90 -26.92
C ALA A 699 -15.87 45.81 -25.78
N HIS A 700 -17.16 46.03 -25.56
CA HIS A 700 -17.67 46.82 -24.44
C HIS A 700 -19.13 46.46 -24.08
N SER A 701 -19.36 45.44 -23.25
CA SER A 701 -20.60 45.39 -22.46
C SER A 701 -20.39 44.61 -21.16
N HIS A 702 -20.88 45.16 -20.06
CA HIS A 702 -21.05 44.41 -18.83
C HIS A 702 -22.13 43.35 -19.08
N SER A 703 -21.78 42.07 -19.01
CA SER A 703 -22.76 41.00 -18.94
C SER A 703 -23.73 41.29 -17.80
N ALA A 704 -25.04 41.21 -18.07
CA ALA A 704 -26.05 41.45 -17.05
C ALA A 704 -25.85 40.49 -15.85
N PRO A 705 -26.11 40.92 -14.61
CA PRO A 705 -25.99 40.05 -13.46
C PRO A 705 -26.86 38.79 -13.60
N ILE A 706 -26.27 37.62 -13.37
CA ILE A 706 -26.98 36.33 -13.39
C ILE A 706 -27.39 35.98 -11.97
N THR A 707 -28.64 35.54 -11.80
CA THR A 707 -29.18 35.11 -10.51
C THR A 707 -29.64 33.67 -10.64
N MET A 708 -29.04 32.78 -9.87
CA MET A 708 -29.42 31.36 -9.77
C MET A 708 -30.21 31.16 -8.48
N GLN A 709 -31.35 30.49 -8.58
CA GLN A 709 -32.26 30.25 -7.46
C GLN A 709 -32.58 28.76 -7.32
N CYS A 710 -32.65 28.31 -6.08
CA CYS A 710 -33.14 26.99 -5.70
C CYS A 710 -34.15 27.11 -4.57
N ASN A 711 -35.29 26.42 -4.71
CA ASN A 711 -36.36 26.38 -3.73
C ASN A 711 -36.67 24.94 -3.32
N LEU A 712 -36.56 24.66 -2.03
CA LEU A 712 -36.95 23.38 -1.45
C LEU A 712 -38.48 23.36 -1.23
N THR A 713 -39.20 22.71 -2.14
CA THR A 713 -40.67 22.76 -2.22
C THR A 713 -41.38 21.88 -1.17
N SER A 714 -40.69 20.88 -0.64
CA SER A 714 -41.20 19.93 0.36
C SER A 714 -41.24 20.49 1.79
N THR A 715 -42.28 20.16 2.56
CA THR A 715 -42.39 20.46 4.00
C THR A 715 -41.53 19.51 4.85
N HIS A 716 -40.22 19.46 4.61
CA HIS A 716 -39.31 18.68 5.44
C HIS A 716 -38.95 19.43 6.73
N THR A 717 -39.07 18.73 7.86
CA THR A 717 -38.63 19.18 9.17
C THR A 717 -37.15 18.83 9.36
N GLY A 718 -36.33 19.80 9.76
CA GLY A 718 -34.91 19.56 10.06
C GLY A 718 -33.93 19.95 8.96
N LEU A 719 -34.26 20.92 8.10
CA LEU A 719 -33.25 21.61 7.28
C LEU A 719 -32.20 22.22 8.22
N GLN A 720 -30.92 21.90 7.99
CA GLN A 720 -29.82 22.52 8.71
C GLN A 720 -29.34 23.76 7.97
N VAL A 721 -28.84 23.57 6.75
CA VAL A 721 -28.22 24.64 5.96
C VAL A 721 -28.34 24.33 4.48
N VAL A 722 -28.42 25.37 3.66
CA VAL A 722 -28.21 25.33 2.21
C VAL A 722 -26.95 26.10 1.85
N TYR A 723 -26.16 25.58 0.91
CA TYR A 723 -24.97 26.25 0.39
C TYR A 723 -24.80 25.96 -1.10
N TRP A 724 -23.96 26.75 -1.77
CA TRP A 724 -23.66 26.57 -3.18
C TRP A 724 -22.29 25.94 -3.39
N THR A 725 -22.19 25.06 -4.37
CA THR A 725 -20.92 24.55 -4.90
C THR A 725 -20.75 24.97 -6.35
N LYS A 726 -19.50 25.11 -6.81
CA LYS A 726 -19.11 25.29 -8.21
C LYS A 726 -18.10 24.22 -8.57
N ASN A 727 -18.38 23.41 -9.60
CA ASN A 727 -17.54 22.31 -10.05
C ASN A 727 -17.09 21.37 -8.91
N GLY A 728 -17.98 21.12 -7.93
CA GLY A 728 -17.71 20.28 -6.76
C GLY A 728 -17.11 21.00 -5.54
N GLU A 729 -16.65 22.24 -5.65
CA GLU A 729 -16.08 23.01 -4.53
C GLU A 729 -17.11 23.96 -3.89
N GLU A 730 -17.17 24.00 -2.56
CA GLU A 730 -18.10 24.89 -1.83
C GLU A 730 -17.71 26.37 -1.97
N LEU A 731 -18.68 27.21 -2.34
CA LEU A 731 -18.53 28.66 -2.39
C LEU A 731 -18.62 29.25 -0.99
N GLN A 732 -17.56 29.90 -0.53
CA GLN A 732 -17.50 30.50 0.80
C GLN A 732 -18.56 31.60 0.97
N GLY A 733 -19.17 31.66 2.16
CA GLY A 733 -20.17 32.67 2.51
C GLY A 733 -21.57 32.44 1.95
N THR A 734 -21.83 31.26 1.35
CA THR A 734 -23.14 30.92 0.76
C THR A 734 -24.06 30.11 1.67
N ARG A 735 -23.59 29.73 2.86
CA ARG A 735 -24.36 28.98 3.86
C ARG A 735 -25.52 29.83 4.41
N GLN A 736 -26.74 29.34 4.26
CA GLN A 736 -27.97 29.98 4.74
C GLN A 736 -28.92 28.95 5.34
N ASP A 737 -29.73 29.33 6.31
CA ASP A 737 -30.71 28.43 6.95
C ASP A 737 -32.12 28.68 6.36
N THR A 738 -32.20 28.81 5.04
CA THR A 738 -33.42 29.17 4.30
C THR A 738 -33.83 28.06 3.33
N LYS A 739 -35.13 27.93 3.08
CA LYS A 739 -35.65 27.02 2.03
C LYS A 739 -35.41 27.54 0.61
N ASN A 740 -35.13 28.83 0.48
CA ASN A 740 -34.81 29.51 -0.77
C ASN A 740 -33.35 29.93 -0.73
N ALA A 741 -32.56 29.44 -1.67
CA ALA A 741 -31.17 29.83 -1.86
C ALA A 741 -31.02 30.63 -3.15
N GLU A 742 -30.32 31.76 -3.08
CA GLU A 742 -30.04 32.62 -4.23
C GLU A 742 -28.54 32.90 -4.32
N LEU A 743 -27.98 32.76 -5.52
CA LEU A 743 -26.59 33.10 -5.83
C LEU A 743 -26.54 34.05 -7.03
N LYS A 744 -25.93 35.22 -6.83
CA LYS A 744 -25.88 36.28 -7.84
C LYS A 744 -24.46 36.56 -8.32
N LEU A 745 -24.22 36.43 -9.62
CA LEU A 745 -22.98 36.81 -10.29
C LEU A 745 -23.14 38.21 -10.88
N LEU A 746 -22.43 39.21 -10.34
CA LEU A 746 -22.63 40.61 -10.71
C LEU A 746 -22.01 41.01 -12.06
N LYS A 747 -20.86 40.41 -12.41
CA LYS A 747 -20.11 40.68 -13.66
C LYS A 747 -19.57 39.37 -14.21
N PRO A 748 -20.43 38.48 -14.72
CA PRO A 748 -20.04 37.13 -15.08
C PRO A 748 -19.03 37.12 -16.24
N LYS A 749 -17.93 36.41 -16.05
CA LYS A 749 -16.85 36.20 -17.02
C LYS A 749 -16.85 34.75 -17.51
N THR A 750 -16.09 34.44 -18.55
CA THR A 750 -15.92 33.07 -19.05
C THR A 750 -15.40 32.10 -17.97
N ASP A 751 -14.60 32.58 -17.02
CA ASP A 751 -14.12 31.79 -15.87
C ASP A 751 -15.22 31.49 -14.83
N ASP A 752 -16.34 32.22 -14.87
CA ASP A 752 -17.52 31.92 -14.06
C ASP A 752 -18.36 30.78 -14.65
N ALA A 753 -18.06 30.30 -15.86
CA ALA A 753 -18.73 29.15 -16.44
C ALA A 753 -18.41 27.85 -15.67
N GLY A 754 -19.39 26.97 -15.53
CA GLY A 754 -19.26 25.72 -14.78
C GLY A 754 -20.60 25.16 -14.32
N GLU A 755 -20.50 24.08 -13.56
CA GLU A 755 -21.62 23.43 -12.90
C GLU A 755 -21.81 24.02 -11.50
N TYR A 756 -22.95 24.64 -11.24
CA TYR A 756 -23.31 25.18 -9.93
C TYR A 756 -24.35 24.27 -9.29
N MET A 757 -24.15 23.90 -8.03
CA MET A 757 -25.14 23.10 -7.30
C MET A 757 -25.56 23.80 -6.02
N CYS A 758 -26.85 23.85 -5.75
CA CYS A 758 -27.38 24.21 -4.43
C CYS A 758 -27.55 22.91 -3.63
N VAL A 759 -26.93 22.83 -2.46
CA VAL A 759 -26.92 21.64 -1.61
C VAL A 759 -27.64 21.93 -0.31
N PHE A 760 -28.76 21.23 -0.08
CA PHE A 760 -29.55 21.28 1.14
C PHE A 760 -29.15 20.11 2.05
N THR A 761 -28.78 20.39 3.30
CA THR A 761 -28.47 19.37 4.30
C THR A 761 -29.55 19.32 5.37
N PHE A 762 -29.80 18.13 5.89
CA PHE A 762 -30.86 17.88 6.87
C PHE A 762 -30.31 17.18 8.11
N THR A 763 -30.98 17.32 9.25
CA THR A 763 -30.59 16.67 10.52
C THR A 763 -30.77 15.15 10.50
N THR A 764 -31.77 14.66 9.77
CA THR A 764 -32.20 13.25 9.79
C THR A 764 -32.22 12.60 8.42
N MET A 765 -31.86 13.34 7.36
CA MET A 765 -31.92 12.89 5.97
C MET A 765 -30.61 13.15 5.23
N PRO A 766 -30.26 12.34 4.21
CA PRO A 766 -29.13 12.62 3.33
C PRO A 766 -29.26 13.98 2.63
N PRO A 767 -28.13 14.63 2.25
CA PRO A 767 -28.17 15.87 1.49
C PRO A 767 -28.89 15.71 0.15
N ALA A 768 -29.61 16.75 -0.27
CA ALA A 768 -30.25 16.84 -1.58
C ALA A 768 -29.68 18.04 -2.34
N ASN A 769 -29.54 17.92 -3.66
CA ASN A 769 -28.99 18.98 -4.49
C ASN A 769 -29.72 19.13 -5.84
N ALA A 770 -29.60 20.31 -6.43
CA ALA A 770 -30.01 20.57 -7.81
C ALA A 770 -28.89 21.30 -8.55
N THR A 771 -28.74 20.97 -9.83
CA THR A 771 -27.65 21.44 -10.68
C THR A 771 -28.14 22.49 -11.67
N ILE A 772 -27.38 23.58 -11.77
CA ILE A 772 -27.57 24.68 -12.73
C ILE A 772 -26.26 24.85 -13.50
N GLU A 773 -26.31 24.85 -14.82
CA GLU A 773 -25.10 24.96 -15.66
C GLU A 773 -24.98 26.39 -16.20
N ILE A 774 -23.83 27.01 -16.00
CA ILE A 774 -23.45 28.25 -16.69
C ILE A 774 -22.48 27.88 -17.81
N LYS A 775 -22.91 28.05 -19.05
CA LYS A 775 -22.15 27.67 -20.25
C LYS A 775 -21.50 28.90 -20.87
N ALA A 776 -20.29 28.76 -21.40
CA ALA A 776 -19.57 29.82 -22.13
C ALA A 776 -18.64 29.21 -23.18
N ALA A 777 -18.44 29.92 -24.30
CA ALA A 777 -17.43 29.58 -25.30
C ALA A 777 -16.00 29.65 -24.69
N PRO A 778 -15.05 28.82 -25.14
CA PRO A 778 -13.74 28.73 -24.52
C PRO A 778 -12.92 30.00 -24.76
N ASP A 779 -12.10 30.36 -23.78
CA ASP A 779 -11.19 31.51 -23.85
C ASP A 779 -9.80 31.12 -23.33
N ILE A 780 -8.75 31.24 -24.16
CA ILE A 780 -7.38 30.82 -23.80
C ILE A 780 -6.72 31.90 -22.92
N THR A 781 -6.52 31.59 -21.64
CA THR A 781 -6.01 32.51 -20.63
C THR A 781 -4.54 32.28 -20.27
N GLY A 782 -4.00 31.08 -20.48
CA GLY A 782 -2.60 30.75 -20.15
C GLY A 782 -1.88 30.09 -21.31
N HIS A 783 -0.78 30.69 -21.78
CA HIS A 783 0.07 30.11 -22.83
C HIS A 783 1.51 30.66 -22.72
N LYS A 784 2.49 29.88 -23.18
CA LYS A 784 3.89 30.34 -23.28
C LYS A 784 4.18 30.75 -24.72
N ARG A 785 4.37 32.05 -24.98
CA ARG A 785 4.52 32.57 -26.36
C ARG A 785 5.67 31.94 -27.15
N SER A 786 6.76 31.54 -26.49
CA SER A 786 7.85 30.84 -27.16
C SER A 786 8.61 29.86 -26.26
N GLU A 787 9.09 28.77 -26.84
CA GLU A 787 9.95 27.76 -26.21
C GLU A 787 11.29 27.66 -26.94
N ASN A 788 12.40 27.63 -26.21
CA ASN A 788 13.75 27.49 -26.79
C ASN A 788 14.41 26.22 -26.21
N LYS A 789 14.86 25.31 -27.08
CA LYS A 789 15.52 24.05 -26.69
C LYS A 789 16.68 23.70 -27.60
N ASN A 790 17.55 22.80 -27.16
CA ASN A 790 18.61 22.26 -28.00
C ASN A 790 18.13 21.02 -28.75
N GLU A 791 18.75 20.75 -29.89
CA GLU A 791 18.61 19.54 -30.69
C GLU A 791 18.78 18.29 -29.82
N GLY A 792 17.96 17.26 -30.06
CA GLY A 792 17.90 16.03 -29.27
C GLY A 792 17.16 16.16 -27.93
N GLN A 793 16.84 17.36 -27.45
CA GLN A 793 16.10 17.55 -26.20
C GLN A 793 14.58 17.39 -26.38
N ARG A 794 13.84 17.42 -25.27
CA ARG A 794 12.37 17.43 -25.24
C ARG A 794 11.85 18.87 -25.08
N ALA A 795 10.99 19.33 -26.00
CA ALA A 795 10.21 20.56 -25.86
C ALA A 795 8.78 20.25 -25.40
N VAL A 796 8.16 21.19 -24.67
CA VAL A 796 6.75 21.13 -24.28
C VAL A 796 6.11 22.48 -24.53
N LEU A 797 5.09 22.51 -25.39
CA LEU A 797 4.22 23.66 -25.62
C LEU A 797 2.93 23.50 -24.80
N TYR A 798 2.37 24.61 -24.31
CA TYR A 798 1.30 24.60 -23.30
C TYR A 798 0.22 25.65 -23.59
N CYS A 799 -1.05 25.25 -23.50
CA CYS A 799 -2.21 26.14 -23.54
C CYS A 799 -3.24 25.80 -22.47
N LYS A 800 -3.86 26.82 -21.88
CA LYS A 800 -4.92 26.74 -20.86
C LYS A 800 -6.09 27.62 -21.26
N ALA A 801 -7.30 27.09 -21.19
CA ALA A 801 -8.54 27.80 -21.48
C ALA A 801 -9.55 27.68 -20.34
N VAL A 802 -10.41 28.69 -20.23
CA VAL A 802 -11.60 28.70 -19.37
C VAL A 802 -12.85 28.58 -20.24
N GLY A 803 -13.99 28.18 -19.67
CA GLY A 803 -15.26 27.98 -20.37
C GLY A 803 -15.88 26.61 -20.07
N TYR A 804 -17.20 26.51 -20.24
CA TYR A 804 -17.97 25.29 -19.95
C TYR A 804 -19.07 25.07 -21.01
N PRO A 805 -19.32 23.84 -21.50
CA PRO A 805 -18.57 22.61 -21.25
C PRO A 805 -17.09 22.75 -21.62
N TYR A 806 -16.23 22.00 -20.93
CA TYR A 806 -14.79 22.07 -21.14
C TYR A 806 -14.40 21.80 -22.60
N PRO A 807 -13.43 22.55 -23.16
CA PRO A 807 -13.11 22.43 -24.58
C PRO A 807 -12.37 21.13 -24.92
N ILE A 808 -12.61 20.65 -26.14
CA ILE A 808 -11.78 19.67 -26.82
C ILE A 808 -10.59 20.40 -27.44
N TRP A 809 -9.41 19.80 -27.31
CA TRP A 809 -8.14 20.40 -27.71
C TRP A 809 -7.58 19.76 -28.98
N THR A 810 -7.10 20.60 -29.90
CA THR A 810 -6.38 20.18 -31.11
C THR A 810 -5.10 21.00 -31.27
N TRP A 811 -4.04 20.38 -31.78
CA TRP A 811 -2.76 21.04 -32.06
C TRP A 811 -2.42 20.95 -33.54
N LYS A 812 -1.93 22.06 -34.09
CA LYS A 812 -1.49 22.17 -35.49
C LYS A 812 -0.10 22.79 -35.56
N LYS A 813 0.71 22.36 -36.50
CA LYS A 813 1.97 23.05 -36.85
C LYS A 813 1.71 23.92 -38.07
N LEU A 814 2.15 25.17 -38.04
CA LEU A 814 2.10 26.04 -39.22
C LEU A 814 3.33 25.78 -40.07
N ASP A 815 3.08 25.46 -41.33
CA ASP A 815 4.10 25.41 -42.37
C ASP A 815 3.68 26.37 -43.49
N ASN A 816 4.49 27.41 -43.72
CA ASN A 816 4.17 28.51 -44.63
C ASN A 816 2.75 29.08 -44.42
N ASP A 817 2.37 29.36 -43.17
CA ASP A 817 1.04 29.85 -42.74
C ASP A 817 -0.14 28.88 -42.98
N ILE A 818 0.12 27.64 -43.39
CA ILE A 818 -0.90 26.60 -43.55
C ILE A 818 -0.92 25.73 -42.28
N PRO A 819 -2.05 25.65 -41.55
CA PRO A 819 -2.16 24.80 -40.36
C PRO A 819 -2.21 23.32 -40.75
N MET A 820 -1.13 22.58 -40.50
CA MET A 820 -1.04 21.14 -40.69
C MET A 820 -1.34 20.41 -39.38
N GLU A 821 -2.12 19.33 -39.46
CA GLU A 821 -2.33 18.43 -38.32
C GLU A 821 -1.01 17.76 -37.93
N ILE A 822 -0.80 17.58 -36.64
CA ILE A 822 0.42 16.94 -36.13
C ILE A 822 0.30 15.43 -36.28
N ASP A 823 1.20 14.84 -37.06
CA ASP A 823 1.26 13.39 -37.24
C ASP A 823 1.89 12.70 -36.01
N ASN A 824 1.06 11.99 -35.25
CA ASN A 824 1.45 11.20 -34.08
C ASN A 824 1.98 9.79 -34.44
N SER A 825 2.00 9.41 -35.72
CA SER A 825 2.45 8.08 -36.15
C SER A 825 3.93 7.81 -35.87
N SER A 826 4.74 8.88 -35.87
CA SER A 826 6.19 8.82 -35.65
C SER A 826 6.60 8.50 -34.20
N GLY A 827 5.67 8.60 -33.24
CA GLY A 827 5.97 8.46 -31.80
C GLY A 827 6.84 9.59 -31.22
N ARG A 828 7.07 10.69 -31.95
CA ARG A 828 7.85 11.85 -31.48
C ARG A 828 6.99 12.96 -30.86
N PHE A 829 5.72 13.05 -31.25
CA PHE A 829 4.78 14.07 -30.79
C PHE A 829 3.82 13.43 -29.78
N PHE A 830 3.70 13.98 -28.58
CA PHE A 830 2.78 13.50 -27.56
C PHE A 830 1.86 14.62 -27.13
N ILE A 831 0.57 14.49 -27.42
CA ILE A 831 -0.46 15.45 -27.01
C ILE A 831 -1.11 14.93 -25.73
N SER A 832 -1.06 15.73 -24.67
CA SER A 832 -1.74 15.47 -23.40
C SER A 832 -2.86 16.48 -23.23
N ASN A 833 -4.10 16.02 -23.37
CA ASN A 833 -5.30 16.85 -23.21
C ASN A 833 -5.91 16.62 -21.82
N LYS A 834 -6.20 17.72 -21.11
CA LYS A 834 -7.00 17.76 -19.88
C LYS A 834 -8.17 18.71 -20.09
N GLU A 835 -9.09 18.77 -19.13
CA GLU A 835 -10.34 19.55 -19.23
C GLU A 835 -10.08 21.04 -19.55
N ASN A 836 -9.20 21.70 -18.80
CA ASN A 836 -8.94 23.13 -18.96
C ASN A 836 -7.56 23.48 -19.55
N TYR A 837 -6.74 22.49 -19.94
CA TYR A 837 -5.44 22.73 -20.57
C TYR A 837 -4.97 21.59 -21.48
N THR A 838 -4.03 21.89 -22.37
CA THR A 838 -3.37 20.93 -23.26
C THR A 838 -1.86 21.18 -23.33
N GLU A 839 -1.12 20.09 -23.51
CA GLU A 839 0.34 20.10 -23.71
C GLU A 839 0.71 19.31 -24.97
N LEU A 840 1.59 19.88 -25.79
CA LEU A 840 2.25 19.18 -26.90
C LEU A 840 3.72 18.99 -26.54
N ALA A 841 4.13 17.75 -26.33
CA ALA A 841 5.52 17.39 -26.11
C ALA A 841 6.15 16.83 -27.39
N ILE A 842 7.32 17.36 -27.75
CA ILE A 842 8.11 16.93 -28.90
C ILE A 842 9.42 16.36 -28.38
N ILE A 843 9.68 15.07 -28.60
CA ILE A 843 10.91 14.40 -28.17
C ILE A 843 11.92 14.33 -29.30
N ASN A 844 13.21 14.29 -28.92
CA ASN A 844 14.33 14.21 -29.85
C ASN A 844 14.24 15.29 -30.95
N LEU A 845 14.27 16.55 -30.52
CA LEU A 845 14.10 17.71 -31.40
C LEU A 845 15.10 17.69 -32.56
N ASP A 846 14.59 17.81 -33.76
CA ASP A 846 15.35 17.97 -35.00
C ASP A 846 15.43 19.45 -35.38
N ILE A 847 16.64 19.95 -35.67
CA ILE A 847 16.85 21.36 -35.98
C ILE A 847 16.33 21.78 -37.37
N GLY A 848 16.20 20.83 -38.31
CA GLY A 848 15.69 21.09 -39.66
C GLY A 848 14.17 21.01 -39.75
N MET A 849 13.53 20.20 -38.92
CA MET A 849 12.11 19.87 -39.04
C MET A 849 11.23 20.44 -37.94
N ASP A 850 11.69 20.59 -36.70
CA ASP A 850 10.81 20.90 -35.56
C ASP A 850 10.64 22.40 -35.22
N PRO A 851 11.57 23.33 -35.53
CA PRO A 851 11.34 24.75 -35.35
C PRO A 851 10.10 25.25 -36.12
N GLY A 852 9.44 26.28 -35.58
CA GLY A 852 8.32 26.94 -36.25
C GLY A 852 7.21 27.36 -35.29
N GLU A 853 6.06 27.70 -35.87
CA GLU A 853 4.87 28.11 -35.13
C GLU A 853 3.89 26.94 -34.96
N TYR A 854 3.31 26.82 -33.77
CA TYR A 854 2.36 25.79 -33.40
C TYR A 854 1.10 26.45 -32.84
N GLN A 855 -0.06 26.01 -33.30
CA GLN A 855 -1.36 26.47 -32.83
C GLN A 855 -1.99 25.44 -31.92
N CYS A 856 -2.48 25.89 -30.76
CA CYS A 856 -3.42 25.15 -29.95
C CYS A 856 -4.82 25.72 -30.16
N ASN A 857 -5.79 24.83 -30.31
CA ASN A 857 -7.17 25.20 -30.58
C ASN A 857 -8.10 24.53 -29.56
N ALA A 858 -8.91 25.36 -28.88
CA ALA A 858 -9.88 24.96 -27.87
C ALA A 858 -11.29 25.12 -28.43
N THR A 859 -12.07 24.03 -28.48
CA THR A 859 -13.41 24.02 -29.09
C THR A 859 -14.44 23.41 -28.13
N ASN A 860 -15.56 24.09 -27.90
CA ASN A 860 -16.75 23.49 -27.27
C ASN A 860 -18.01 23.77 -28.09
N ALA A 861 -19.18 23.33 -27.62
CA ALA A 861 -20.45 23.49 -28.32
C ALA A 861 -20.87 24.95 -28.58
N LEU A 862 -20.25 25.93 -27.89
CA LEU A 862 -20.56 27.36 -28.00
C LEU A 862 -19.55 28.13 -28.85
N GLY A 863 -18.38 27.56 -29.17
CA GLY A 863 -17.40 28.22 -30.03
C GLY A 863 -15.99 27.65 -29.96
N THR A 864 -15.11 28.31 -30.70
CA THR A 864 -13.71 27.89 -30.91
C THR A 864 -12.78 29.09 -30.71
N THR A 865 -11.65 28.88 -30.03
CA THR A 865 -10.58 29.89 -29.85
C THR A 865 -9.21 29.27 -30.07
N THR A 866 -8.28 30.05 -30.65
CA THR A 866 -6.97 29.57 -31.10
C THR A 866 -5.84 30.46 -30.56
N MET A 867 -4.69 29.87 -30.24
CA MET A 867 -3.49 30.58 -29.83
C MET A 867 -2.24 30.01 -30.50
N THR A 868 -1.33 30.89 -30.96
CA THR A 868 -0.07 30.52 -31.63
C THR A 868 1.14 30.62 -30.68
N LEU A 869 2.04 29.64 -30.75
CA LEU A 869 3.25 29.47 -29.92
C LEU A 869 4.46 29.21 -30.82
N VAL A 870 5.62 29.76 -30.47
CA VAL A 870 6.84 29.62 -31.29
C VAL A 870 7.85 28.65 -30.66
N LEU A 871 8.29 27.62 -31.39
CA LEU A 871 9.37 26.73 -30.97
C LEU A 871 10.68 27.05 -31.70
N ARG A 872 11.76 27.26 -30.95
CA ARG A 872 13.12 27.46 -31.48
C ARG A 872 14.04 26.33 -31.03
N VAL A 873 14.78 25.74 -31.98
CA VAL A 873 15.76 24.67 -31.72
C VAL A 873 17.17 25.17 -32.02
N ARG A 874 18.13 24.90 -31.12
CA ARG A 874 19.56 25.23 -31.27
C ARG A 874 20.38 23.95 -31.46
N SER A 875 21.44 23.99 -32.28
CA SER A 875 22.28 22.81 -32.52
C SER A 875 23.01 22.33 -31.27
N TYR A 876 23.18 21.03 -31.10
CA TYR A 876 23.98 20.44 -30.01
C TYR A 876 25.47 20.82 -30.09
N LEU A 877 25.97 21.19 -31.27
CA LEU A 877 27.35 21.67 -31.49
C LEU A 877 27.53 23.16 -31.20
N ALA A 878 26.45 23.90 -30.91
CA ALA A 878 26.52 25.32 -30.61
C ALA A 878 27.55 25.70 -29.51
N PRO A 879 27.74 24.90 -28.44
CA PRO A 879 28.78 25.16 -27.42
C PRO A 879 30.22 24.86 -27.87
N LEU A 880 30.42 24.12 -28.97
CA LEU A 880 31.73 23.71 -29.47
C LEU A 880 32.42 24.84 -30.25
N TRP A 881 31.66 25.70 -30.93
CA TRP A 881 32.21 26.79 -31.75
C TRP A 881 33.02 27.82 -30.97
N PRO A 882 32.60 28.28 -29.77
CA PRO A 882 33.44 29.12 -28.91
C PRO A 882 34.73 28.41 -28.46
N LEU A 883 34.66 27.12 -28.16
CA LEU A 883 35.81 26.32 -27.72
C LEU A 883 36.84 26.17 -28.84
N LEU A 884 36.40 25.90 -30.07
CA LEU A 884 37.26 25.85 -31.25
C LEU A 884 37.89 27.21 -31.56
N GLY A 885 37.15 28.31 -31.34
CA GLY A 885 37.69 29.67 -31.44
C GLY A 885 38.85 29.91 -30.46
N VAL A 886 38.67 29.55 -29.18
CA VAL A 886 39.72 29.65 -28.16
C VAL A 886 40.91 28.73 -28.49
N LEU A 887 40.67 27.52 -28.98
CA LEU A 887 41.73 26.59 -29.35
C LEU A 887 42.58 27.13 -30.52
N ALA A 888 41.93 27.75 -31.52
CA ALA A 888 42.61 28.40 -32.62
C ALA A 888 43.45 29.60 -32.17
N GLU A 889 42.93 30.43 -31.26
CA GLU A 889 43.70 31.54 -30.65
C GLU A 889 44.94 31.03 -29.89
N ILE A 890 44.81 29.95 -29.12
CA ILE A 890 45.94 29.32 -28.41
C ILE A 890 46.99 28.80 -29.40
N ILE A 891 46.58 28.11 -30.47
CA ILE A 891 47.50 27.59 -31.49
C ILE A 891 48.26 28.74 -32.17
N VAL A 892 47.57 29.83 -32.49
CA VAL A 892 48.20 31.04 -33.06
C VAL A 892 49.20 31.65 -32.09
N LEU A 893 48.86 31.79 -30.81
CA LEU A 893 49.76 32.28 -29.76
C LEU A 893 51.00 31.39 -29.61
N VAL A 894 50.84 30.06 -29.58
CA VAL A 894 51.95 29.11 -29.49
C VAL A 894 52.86 29.21 -30.72
N LEU A 895 52.30 29.31 -31.92
CA LEU A 895 53.09 29.51 -33.15
C LEU A 895 53.88 30.82 -33.11
N ILE A 896 53.26 31.91 -32.63
CA ILE A 896 53.96 33.19 -32.45
C ILE A 896 55.11 33.05 -31.46
N ILE A 897 54.90 32.40 -30.31
CA ILE A 897 55.94 32.16 -29.29
C ILE A 897 57.08 31.33 -29.87
N VAL A 898 56.79 30.24 -30.58
CA VAL A 898 57.80 29.38 -31.20
C VAL A 898 58.59 30.13 -32.27
N ILE A 899 57.93 30.96 -33.08
CA ILE A 899 58.61 31.82 -34.07
C ILE A 899 59.48 32.89 -33.38
N TYR A 900 58.99 33.48 -32.28
CA TYR A 900 59.73 34.47 -31.49
C TYR A 900 60.97 33.87 -30.85
N GLU A 901 60.83 32.72 -30.15
CA GLU A 901 61.92 31.96 -29.55
C GLU A 901 62.96 31.53 -30.61
N LYS A 902 62.51 31.06 -31.78
CA LYS A 902 63.41 30.64 -32.87
C LYS A 902 64.10 31.80 -33.58
N ARG A 903 63.59 33.04 -33.45
CA ARG A 903 64.22 34.27 -33.97
C ARG A 903 65.06 35.00 -32.91
N LYS A 904 64.99 34.61 -31.64
CA LYS A 904 65.78 35.20 -30.55
C LYS A 904 67.24 34.77 -30.68
N LYS A 905 68.08 35.66 -31.21
CA LYS A 905 69.55 35.50 -31.20
C LYS A 905 70.09 35.73 -29.78
N PRO A 906 71.18 35.03 -29.39
CA PRO A 906 71.66 35.02 -28.01
C PRO A 906 72.70 36.13 -27.77
N GLU A 907 72.32 37.41 -27.79
CA GLU A 907 73.10 38.50 -27.20
C GLU A 907 72.12 39.62 -26.82
N ASP A 908 71.83 39.72 -25.53
CA ASP A 908 71.45 40.93 -24.78
C ASP A 908 71.15 40.47 -23.34
N VAL A 909 72.22 40.03 -22.67
CA VAL A 909 72.30 39.99 -21.20
C VAL A 909 73.17 41.19 -20.86
N GLN A 910 72.58 42.20 -20.22
CA GLN A 910 73.34 43.25 -19.57
C GLN A 910 72.98 43.24 -18.09
N ASP A 911 74.01 42.96 -17.31
CA ASP A 911 74.05 42.91 -15.85
C ASP A 911 73.66 44.26 -15.23
N ASP A 912 72.89 44.20 -14.14
CA ASP A 912 72.97 45.19 -13.06
C ASP A 912 72.62 44.48 -11.74
N ASP A 913 73.69 44.16 -11.02
CA ASP A 913 73.73 43.75 -9.62
C ASP A 913 73.34 44.91 -8.70
N GLU A 914 72.50 44.67 -7.67
CA GLU A 914 72.70 45.11 -6.28
C GLU A 914 71.50 44.74 -5.36
N PRO A 915 71.69 44.65 -4.02
CA PRO A 915 71.29 43.44 -3.29
C PRO A 915 70.12 43.57 -2.28
N VAL A 916 69.77 42.39 -1.79
CA VAL A 916 68.72 41.95 -0.86
C VAL A 916 68.52 42.77 0.42
N GLY A 917 67.25 43.03 0.76
CA GLY A 917 66.78 43.34 2.12
C GLY A 917 65.62 42.40 2.54
N PRO A 918 65.56 41.88 3.79
CA PRO A 918 64.62 40.82 4.15
C PRO A 918 63.37 41.28 4.94
N LEU A 919 62.27 40.52 4.73
CA LEU A 919 61.22 40.10 5.67
C LEU A 919 60.75 41.04 6.80
N LYS A 920 59.47 41.47 6.76
CA LYS A 920 58.38 41.08 7.71
C LYS A 920 57.15 42.02 7.65
N ASN A 921 55.99 41.39 7.86
CA ASN A 921 54.76 41.84 8.56
C ASN A 921 54.39 43.33 8.60
N SER A 922 53.13 43.60 8.22
CA SER A 922 52.05 43.97 9.17
C SER A 922 51.13 45.08 8.64
N THR A 923 49.83 44.77 8.68
CA THR A 923 48.69 45.63 9.06
C THR A 923 48.35 46.92 8.30
N ASN A 924 47.07 46.93 7.91
CA ASN A 924 46.09 48.03 8.01
C ASN A 924 46.35 49.32 7.21
N ASN A 925 45.47 49.60 6.24
CA ASN A 925 44.31 50.45 6.53
C ASN A 925 43.35 50.63 5.35
N HIS A 926 42.08 50.64 5.72
CA HIS A 926 40.92 51.17 5.01
C HIS A 926 41.19 52.36 4.07
N LYS A 927 40.56 52.34 2.89
CA LYS A 927 39.59 53.39 2.56
C LYS A 927 38.56 52.95 1.53
N ASP A 928 37.37 53.44 1.82
CA ASP A 928 36.06 53.02 1.41
C ASP A 928 35.53 53.87 0.23
N LYS A 929 34.54 53.32 -0.46
CA LYS A 929 33.44 53.99 -1.19
C LYS A 929 33.69 54.61 -2.56
N ASN A 930 33.01 54.05 -3.57
CA ASN A 930 31.78 54.60 -4.19
C ASN A 930 31.31 53.62 -5.30
N LEU A 931 30.05 53.35 -5.62
CA LEU A 931 28.72 53.60 -5.06
C LEU A 931 27.75 52.83 -5.99
N ARG A 932 26.66 52.30 -5.41
CA ARG A 932 25.32 52.04 -6.00
C ARG A 932 25.09 50.88 -6.99
N GLN A 933 24.56 49.81 -6.40
CA GLN A 933 23.21 49.25 -6.62
C GLN A 933 22.46 49.63 -7.91
N ARG A 934 22.02 48.59 -8.65
CA ARG A 934 20.66 48.55 -9.17
C ARG A 934 20.12 47.12 -9.17
N ASN A 935 18.89 47.03 -8.69
CA ASN A 935 18.10 45.83 -8.49
C ASN A 935 17.87 45.03 -9.77
N THR A 936 17.82 43.72 -9.53
CA THR A 936 16.97 42.73 -10.18
C THR A 936 15.56 43.25 -10.51
N ASN A 937 15.17 43.03 -11.77
CA ASN A 937 13.85 42.51 -12.13
C ASN A 937 14.07 41.21 -12.90
#